data_AF-A0A7W7SUJ7-F1
#
_entry.id   AF-A0A7W7SUJ7-F1
#
_cell.length_a   1.000
_cell.length_b   1.000
_cell.length_c   1.000
_cell.angle_alpha   90.00
_cell.angle_beta   90.00
_cell.angle_gamma   90.00
#
_symmetry.space_group_name_H-M   'P 1'
#
loop_
_entity.id
_entity.type
_entity.pdbx_description
1 polymer ?
#
loop_
_entity_poly.entity_id
_entity_poly.type
_entity_poly.pdbx_seq_one_letter_code
_entity_poly.pdbx_strand_id
1 'polypeptide(L)'
;MKWENSTITAWNNNSRGAGYQAAYGAAAGLVGGGWQSEETYPDTTDRARPDFFHPDAVEQVECKFSLAFVRINERQLNNYLAHLRRLGGGRLTYAIGVLPVEEPEKTKAADQLKKIEKANGQIRKLNEDRVKAGEAPYPLVEVRYWPAEAVPVRALPEAEVDPPDGAGGVAVGAEPPPVVPPPPGALNATGQHQAESAVTEAMTGSPDSPEDAAETAKTIEEAARDLGYANAEDADLTQEPLGGVDFSTLELRYVSDTYDGGVGTGVQYAYQVDAKPGVAVSYGGRESAQLAADSFFTWLVLPPQSFTVNLNPDEPNRIIDARLGRTDAGRVLLEADLQMKKTVGKLIHPDTARGRAFWDNLRGETSCISMRQWITPRPAVVRENGNELFILDAPLEVKMETEYFKTEGAATSANCPGQATRDTEHNEVVYRQRILPELEKAVNTAPEYADLRRVYVSRVAAEWYRQRSETKTTAYGELVDSGDASAWPSRVPWDPKEVFDRFVKSYKDGEFRVERTTREGNRVLTQLYVYGGVDFTNIPKDLLSGAEFANDRPTLDTTVRDALVKPTTEAGKGAMWLGGRSTERPLSSPHPMPGSPLGNPLFYVLAVLPVLTWLTIGGYLLIRRRTRPAATPSAGPAPTTPAGQ
;
A
#
# COMPACT_ATOMS: atom_id res chain seq x y z
N MET A 1 0.44 37.51 -19.19
CA MET A 1 -0.95 37.09 -18.89
C MET A 1 -0.89 36.37 -17.55
N LYS A 2 -1.71 36.76 -16.58
CA LYS A 2 -1.93 35.94 -15.37
C LYS A 2 -2.93 34.85 -15.78
N TRP A 3 -2.59 33.61 -15.49
CA TRP A 3 -3.32 32.44 -15.96
C TRP A 3 -4.04 31.82 -14.76
N GLU A 4 -5.36 31.85 -14.77
CA GLU A 4 -6.20 31.24 -13.72
C GLU A 4 -6.53 29.80 -14.12
N ASN A 5 -6.17 28.86 -13.24
CA ASN A 5 -6.62 27.46 -13.09
C ASN A 5 -7.20 26.76 -14.34
N SER A 6 -6.36 26.05 -15.10
CA SER A 6 -6.80 25.07 -16.10
C SER A 6 -6.87 23.67 -15.49
N THR A 7 -8.08 23.14 -15.28
CA THR A 7 -8.38 21.85 -14.65
C THR A 7 -8.30 20.67 -15.64
N ILE A 8 -7.63 19.56 -15.29
CA ILE A 8 -7.60 18.31 -16.08
C ILE A 8 -8.22 17.16 -15.29
N THR A 9 -9.29 16.53 -15.81
CA THR A 9 -9.94 15.36 -15.21
C THR A 9 -9.64 14.10 -16.01
N ALA A 10 -8.99 13.08 -15.42
CA ALA A 10 -8.62 11.87 -16.17
C ALA A 10 -8.40 10.58 -15.34
N TRP A 11 -8.91 9.46 -15.86
CA TRP A 11 -9.06 8.18 -15.14
C TRP A 11 -7.95 7.13 -15.38
N ASN A 12 -7.14 7.27 -16.44
CA ASN A 12 -6.03 6.36 -16.78
C ASN A 12 -4.97 7.08 -17.66
N ASN A 13 -3.84 6.44 -17.98
CA ASN A 13 -2.74 7.10 -18.73
C ASN A 13 -3.15 7.66 -20.11
N ASN A 14 -4.03 6.97 -20.84
CA ASN A 14 -4.52 7.47 -22.13
C ASN A 14 -5.49 8.64 -21.94
N SER A 15 -6.37 8.56 -20.94
CA SER A 15 -7.26 9.66 -20.55
C SER A 15 -6.50 10.85 -19.98
N ARG A 16 -5.37 10.63 -19.29
CA ARG A 16 -4.49 11.69 -18.77
C ARG A 16 -3.79 12.40 -19.92
N GLY A 17 -3.34 11.64 -20.92
CA GLY A 17 -2.85 12.18 -22.19
C GLY A 17 -3.90 13.05 -22.89
N ALA A 18 -5.10 12.51 -23.11
CA ALA A 18 -6.19 13.23 -23.80
C ALA A 18 -6.71 14.44 -23.01
N GLY A 19 -6.84 14.32 -21.68
CA GLY A 19 -7.25 15.42 -20.81
C GLY A 19 -6.20 16.53 -20.76
N TYR A 20 -4.91 16.17 -20.71
CA TYR A 20 -3.81 17.13 -20.78
C TYR A 20 -3.73 17.81 -22.13
N GLN A 21 -3.89 17.05 -23.23
CA GLN A 21 -4.00 17.60 -24.57
C GLN A 21 -5.14 18.63 -24.65
N ALA A 22 -6.33 18.28 -24.18
CA ALA A 22 -7.49 19.19 -24.20
C ALA A 22 -7.24 20.47 -23.39
N ALA A 23 -6.70 20.37 -22.18
CA ALA A 23 -6.43 21.52 -21.34
C ALA A 23 -5.27 22.39 -21.86
N TYR A 24 -4.17 21.78 -22.29
CA TYR A 24 -3.06 22.49 -22.92
C TYR A 24 -3.54 23.20 -24.19
N GLY A 25 -4.32 22.51 -25.02
CA GLY A 25 -4.88 23.08 -26.25
C GLY A 25 -5.76 24.29 -25.96
N ALA A 26 -6.66 24.20 -24.97
CA ALA A 26 -7.50 25.34 -24.58
C ALA A 26 -6.66 26.51 -24.03
N ALA A 27 -5.71 26.24 -23.13
CA ALA A 27 -4.89 27.26 -22.48
C ALA A 27 -3.92 27.95 -23.46
N ALA A 28 -3.33 27.19 -24.38
CA ALA A 28 -2.43 27.71 -25.41
C ALA A 28 -3.15 28.30 -26.62
N GLY A 29 -4.50 28.32 -26.62
CA GLY A 29 -5.30 28.87 -27.72
C GLY A 29 -5.23 28.04 -29.01
N LEU A 30 -4.99 26.74 -28.90
CA LEU A 30 -4.90 25.78 -30.02
C LEU A 30 -6.28 25.20 -30.39
N VAL A 31 -7.35 25.73 -29.80
CA VAL A 31 -8.75 25.38 -30.11
C VAL A 31 -9.36 26.51 -30.92
N GLY A 32 -9.42 26.35 -32.24
CA GLY A 32 -9.92 27.37 -33.19
C GLY A 32 -8.80 28.16 -33.88
N GLY A 33 -9.18 29.16 -34.70
CA GLY A 33 -8.21 30.07 -35.34
C GLY A 33 -7.29 29.45 -36.40
N GLY A 34 -7.68 28.33 -37.03
CA GLY A 34 -6.88 27.63 -38.03
C GLY A 34 -6.19 26.36 -37.52
N TRP A 35 -6.16 26.15 -36.20
CA TRP A 35 -5.67 24.90 -35.58
C TRP A 35 -6.64 23.73 -35.80
N GLN A 36 -6.07 22.57 -36.08
CA GLN A 36 -6.74 21.28 -36.26
C GLN A 36 -6.24 20.31 -35.18
N SER A 37 -7.15 19.64 -34.50
CA SER A 37 -6.82 18.55 -33.57
C SER A 37 -6.61 17.23 -34.33
N GLU A 38 -5.98 16.24 -33.68
CA GLU A 38 -5.84 14.88 -34.25
C GLU A 38 -7.16 14.32 -34.81
N GLU A 39 -8.29 14.55 -34.12
CA GLU A 39 -9.61 14.06 -34.51
C GLU A 39 -10.19 14.72 -35.78
N THR A 40 -9.74 15.93 -36.08
CA THR A 40 -10.22 16.74 -37.21
C THR A 40 -9.23 16.77 -38.38
N TYR A 41 -8.15 15.99 -38.28
CA TYR A 41 -7.07 15.96 -39.26
C TYR A 41 -7.52 15.30 -40.59
N PRO A 42 -7.47 16.01 -41.73
CA PRO A 42 -8.09 15.55 -42.97
C PRO A 42 -7.30 14.48 -43.74
N ASP A 43 -6.02 14.25 -43.43
CA ASP A 43 -5.18 13.28 -44.15
C ASP A 43 -4.98 11.99 -43.35
N THR A 44 -5.66 10.93 -43.78
CA THR A 44 -5.63 9.62 -43.14
C THR A 44 -4.53 8.71 -43.67
N THR A 45 -3.72 9.16 -44.64
CA THR A 45 -2.76 8.30 -45.34
C THR A 45 -1.34 8.32 -44.76
N ASP A 46 -1.00 9.31 -43.92
CA ASP A 46 0.31 9.40 -43.27
C ASP A 46 0.25 9.13 -41.76
N ARG A 47 1.18 8.29 -41.29
CA ARG A 47 1.34 7.87 -39.87
C ARG A 47 1.94 8.98 -38.99
N ALA A 48 1.63 10.24 -39.27
CA ALA A 48 2.19 11.45 -38.66
C ALA A 48 1.06 12.39 -38.22
N ARG A 49 0.31 11.98 -37.19
CA ARG A 49 -0.80 12.76 -36.62
C ARG A 49 -0.37 13.40 -35.30
N PRO A 50 0.10 14.66 -35.31
CA PRO A 50 0.35 15.39 -34.07
C PRO A 50 -0.97 15.74 -33.39
N ASP A 51 -0.93 15.91 -32.07
CA ASP A 51 -2.11 16.24 -31.25
C ASP A 51 -2.81 17.53 -31.70
N PHE A 52 -2.03 18.53 -32.15
CA PHE A 52 -2.51 19.73 -32.83
C PHE A 52 -1.64 20.09 -34.03
N PHE A 53 -2.27 20.64 -35.08
CA PHE A 53 -1.60 21.12 -36.27
C PHE A 53 -2.23 22.41 -36.81
N HIS A 54 -1.40 23.37 -37.20
CA HIS A 54 -1.83 24.55 -37.95
C HIS A 54 -1.29 24.47 -39.39
N PRO A 55 -2.14 24.32 -40.42
CA PRO A 55 -1.72 24.13 -41.81
C PRO A 55 -1.04 25.37 -42.41
N ASP A 56 -1.58 26.57 -42.16
CA ASP A 56 -1.02 27.80 -42.77
C ASP A 56 0.28 28.27 -42.10
N ALA A 57 0.41 28.11 -40.78
CA ALA A 57 1.62 28.42 -40.02
C ALA A 57 2.65 27.27 -40.02
N VAL A 58 2.26 26.09 -40.52
CA VAL A 58 3.06 24.85 -40.52
C VAL A 58 3.62 24.53 -39.13
N GLU A 59 2.74 24.53 -38.13
CA GLU A 59 3.09 24.26 -36.74
C GLU A 59 2.44 22.97 -36.23
N GLN A 60 3.23 22.12 -35.59
CA GLN A 60 2.80 20.85 -34.99
C GLN A 60 3.05 20.92 -33.48
N VAL A 61 2.08 20.48 -32.68
CA VAL A 61 2.22 20.30 -31.24
C VAL A 61 1.89 18.86 -30.89
N GLU A 62 2.83 18.21 -30.21
CA GLU A 62 2.64 16.89 -29.61
C GLU A 62 2.65 17.02 -28.09
N CYS A 63 1.57 16.60 -27.45
CA CYS A 63 1.39 16.61 -26.02
C CYS A 63 1.85 15.28 -25.40
N LYS A 64 2.56 15.40 -24.26
CA LYS A 64 2.98 14.26 -23.44
C LYS A 64 2.74 14.60 -21.98
N PHE A 65 1.75 13.94 -21.37
CA PHE A 65 1.36 14.19 -19.99
C PHE A 65 2.52 14.04 -18.98
N SER A 66 3.42 13.07 -19.18
CA SER A 66 4.66 12.94 -18.42
C SER A 66 5.64 12.06 -19.19
N LEU A 67 6.94 12.39 -19.11
CA LEU A 67 8.01 11.59 -19.72
C LEU A 67 8.36 10.33 -18.92
N ALA A 68 7.89 10.18 -17.68
CA ALA A 68 8.04 8.95 -16.92
C ALA A 68 7.08 7.83 -17.38
N PHE A 69 5.90 8.20 -17.86
CA PHE A 69 4.85 7.27 -18.27
C PHE A 69 4.67 7.15 -19.78
N VAL A 70 5.02 8.19 -20.55
CA VAL A 70 4.82 8.22 -22.01
C VAL A 70 6.16 8.43 -22.72
N ARG A 71 6.55 7.46 -23.56
CA ARG A 71 7.83 7.48 -24.29
C ARG A 71 7.73 8.36 -25.53
N ILE A 72 8.79 9.11 -25.82
CA ILE A 72 8.99 9.71 -27.14
C ILE A 72 9.38 8.58 -28.10
N ASN A 73 8.47 8.26 -29.02
CA ASN A 73 8.68 7.26 -30.03
C ASN A 73 9.52 7.87 -31.18
N GLU A 74 10.74 7.37 -31.40
CA GLU A 74 11.64 7.89 -32.44
C GLU A 74 11.04 7.76 -33.85
N ARG A 75 10.26 6.70 -34.12
CA ARG A 75 9.59 6.53 -35.41
C ARG A 75 8.56 7.62 -35.64
N GLN A 76 7.77 7.93 -34.61
CA GLN A 76 6.76 8.99 -34.65
C GLN A 76 7.41 10.37 -34.83
N LEU A 77 8.44 10.67 -34.01
CA LEU A 77 9.24 11.90 -34.14
C LEU A 77 9.82 12.06 -35.55
N ASN A 78 10.41 11.00 -36.12
CA ASN A 78 10.95 11.04 -37.47
C ASN A 78 9.87 11.25 -38.53
N ASN A 79 8.66 10.70 -38.34
CA ASN A 79 7.53 10.93 -39.23
C ASN A 79 7.06 12.40 -39.19
N TYR A 80 7.01 13.02 -38.00
CA TYR A 80 6.69 14.45 -37.85
C TYR A 80 7.71 15.34 -38.56
N LEU A 81 9.00 15.06 -38.38
CA LEU A 81 10.06 15.80 -39.05
C LEU A 81 10.04 15.60 -40.57
N ALA A 82 9.76 14.39 -41.05
CA ALA A 82 9.60 14.14 -42.49
C ALA A 82 8.39 14.87 -43.07
N HIS A 83 7.29 14.95 -42.30
CA HIS A 83 6.11 15.71 -42.67
C HIS A 83 6.43 17.21 -42.81
N LEU A 84 7.06 17.82 -41.80
CA LEU A 84 7.47 19.24 -41.87
C LEU A 84 8.43 19.54 -43.02
N ARG A 85 9.36 18.63 -43.32
CA ARG A 85 10.28 18.80 -44.46
C ARG A 85 9.56 18.80 -45.81
N ARG A 86 8.54 17.95 -46.00
CA ARG A 86 7.74 17.93 -47.23
C ARG A 86 6.95 19.23 -47.43
N LEU A 87 6.56 19.88 -46.34
CA LEU A 87 5.87 21.17 -46.36
C LEU A 87 6.82 22.38 -46.54
N GLY A 88 8.12 22.14 -46.74
CA GLY A 88 9.10 23.21 -46.94
C GLY A 88 9.66 23.79 -45.64
N GLY A 89 9.34 23.19 -44.49
CA GLY A 89 9.77 23.63 -43.16
C GLY A 89 8.60 23.99 -42.25
N GLY A 90 8.85 24.06 -40.95
CA GLY A 90 7.82 24.38 -39.95
C GLY A 90 8.28 24.03 -38.54
N ARG A 91 7.44 24.30 -37.54
CA ARG A 91 7.78 24.15 -36.12
C ARG A 91 7.15 22.88 -35.54
N LEU A 92 7.93 22.13 -34.75
CA LEU A 92 7.44 21.03 -33.93
C LEU A 92 7.70 21.35 -32.46
N THR A 93 6.65 21.32 -31.65
CA THR A 93 6.71 21.55 -30.21
C THR A 93 6.25 20.31 -29.48
N TYR A 94 7.08 19.80 -28.56
CA TYR A 94 6.64 18.85 -27.54
C TYR A 94 6.18 19.62 -26.31
N ALA A 95 4.88 19.57 -26.02
CA ALA A 95 4.29 20.09 -24.80
C ALA A 95 4.27 18.98 -23.75
N ILE A 96 5.05 19.15 -22.68
CA ILE A 96 5.31 18.11 -21.70
C ILE A 96 4.73 18.51 -20.35
N GLY A 97 3.88 17.66 -19.78
CA GLY A 97 3.34 17.86 -18.45
C GLY A 97 4.43 17.67 -17.39
N VAL A 98 4.50 18.60 -16.43
CA VAL A 98 5.37 18.49 -15.26
C VAL A 98 4.50 18.10 -14.07
N LEU A 99 4.74 16.90 -13.54
CA LEU A 99 4.22 16.50 -12.24
C LEU A 99 5.22 16.93 -11.16
N PRO A 100 4.76 17.41 -10.00
CA PRO A 100 5.61 18.05 -8.99
C PRO A 100 6.56 17.12 -8.20
N VAL A 101 6.84 15.88 -8.66
CA VAL A 101 7.49 14.84 -7.82
C VAL A 101 8.59 14.00 -8.52
N GLU A 102 9.32 14.54 -9.50
CA GLU A 102 10.40 13.75 -10.15
C GLU A 102 11.81 14.33 -9.94
N GLU A 103 12.68 13.56 -9.25
CA GLU A 103 14.14 13.72 -9.27
C GLU A 103 14.68 13.57 -10.71
N PRO A 104 15.25 14.62 -11.32
CA PRO A 104 15.69 14.59 -12.72
C PRO A 104 16.87 13.64 -13.01
N GLU A 105 17.59 13.19 -11.97
CA GLU A 105 18.83 12.42 -12.14
C GLU A 105 18.61 10.89 -12.22
N LYS A 106 17.40 10.38 -11.92
CA LYS A 106 17.07 8.93 -11.95
C LYS A 106 15.96 8.53 -12.93
N THR A 107 15.41 9.43 -13.73
CA THR A 107 14.29 9.14 -14.64
C THR A 107 14.73 8.85 -16.08
N LYS A 108 13.98 7.97 -16.78
CA LYS A 108 14.09 7.74 -18.23
C LYS A 108 13.86 9.01 -19.08
N ALA A 109 13.48 10.13 -18.46
CA ALA A 109 13.19 11.43 -19.08
C ALA A 109 14.44 12.04 -19.75
N ALA A 110 15.60 12.02 -19.09
CA ALA A 110 16.86 12.48 -19.67
C ALA A 110 17.20 11.70 -20.96
N ASP A 111 16.99 10.38 -20.94
CA ASP A 111 17.19 9.52 -22.12
C ASP A 111 16.13 9.74 -23.22
N GLN A 112 14.91 10.15 -22.88
CA GLN A 112 13.91 10.56 -23.88
C GLN A 112 14.27 11.91 -24.51
N LEU A 113 14.72 12.89 -23.72
CA LEU A 113 15.14 14.21 -24.22
C LEU A 113 16.38 14.12 -25.10
N LYS A 114 17.31 13.17 -24.82
CA LYS A 114 18.43 12.85 -25.72
C LYS A 114 17.99 12.51 -27.14
N LYS A 115 16.77 11.98 -27.35
CA LYS A 115 16.23 11.69 -28.69
C LYS A 115 15.84 12.97 -29.43
N ILE A 116 15.22 13.93 -28.74
CA ILE A 116 14.93 15.26 -29.29
C ILE A 116 16.26 15.97 -29.60
N GLU A 117 17.23 15.91 -28.69
CA GLU A 117 18.54 16.55 -28.92
C GLU A 117 19.31 15.90 -30.08
N LYS A 118 19.24 14.58 -30.22
CA LYS A 118 19.79 13.86 -31.39
C LYS A 118 19.12 14.30 -32.69
N ALA A 119 17.79 14.46 -32.71
CA ALA A 119 17.06 14.96 -33.86
C ALA A 119 17.42 16.42 -34.19
N ASN A 120 17.54 17.28 -33.17
CA ASN A 120 18.02 18.65 -33.31
C ASN A 120 19.44 18.70 -33.87
N GLY A 121 20.34 17.81 -33.45
CA GLY A 121 21.66 17.65 -34.06
C GLY A 121 21.62 17.34 -35.56
N GLN A 122 20.69 16.49 -35.99
CA GLN A 122 20.48 16.21 -37.42
C GLN A 122 19.92 17.42 -38.18
N ILE A 123 18.98 18.16 -37.59
CA ILE A 123 18.42 19.39 -38.17
C ILE A 123 19.50 20.46 -38.31
N ARG A 124 20.37 20.65 -37.30
CA ARG A 124 21.50 21.60 -37.37
C ARG A 124 22.40 21.29 -38.56
N LYS A 125 22.75 20.02 -38.77
CA LYS A 125 23.56 19.59 -39.93
C LYS A 125 22.86 19.86 -41.27
N LEU A 126 21.56 19.59 -41.37
CA LEU A 126 20.76 19.92 -42.56
C LEU A 126 20.72 21.43 -42.81
N ASN A 127 20.62 22.23 -41.75
CA ASN A 127 20.59 23.69 -41.84
C ASN A 127 21.92 24.26 -42.33
N GLU A 128 23.06 23.66 -41.98
CA GLU A 128 24.36 24.05 -42.55
C GLU A 128 24.35 23.96 -44.08
N ASP A 129 23.77 22.90 -44.64
CA ASP A 129 23.68 22.70 -46.09
C ASP A 129 22.66 23.65 -46.74
N ARG A 130 21.51 23.90 -46.09
CA ARG A 130 20.50 24.86 -46.56
C ARG A 130 20.99 26.30 -46.56
N VAL A 131 21.66 26.72 -45.48
CA VAL A 131 22.23 28.07 -45.37
C VAL A 131 23.30 28.28 -46.45
N LYS A 132 24.13 27.27 -46.74
CA LYS A 132 25.08 27.31 -47.87
C LYS A 132 24.39 27.40 -49.24
N ALA A 133 23.20 26.83 -49.38
CA ALA A 133 22.37 26.94 -50.58
C ALA A 133 21.54 28.25 -50.64
N GLY A 134 21.68 29.16 -49.66
CA GLY A 134 20.93 30.42 -49.60
C GLY A 134 19.47 30.26 -49.14
N GLU A 135 19.12 29.11 -48.57
CA GLU A 135 17.79 28.79 -48.07
C GLU A 135 17.65 29.05 -46.57
N ALA A 136 16.43 29.32 -46.11
CA ALA A 136 16.15 29.49 -44.70
C ALA A 136 16.38 28.18 -43.91
N PRO A 137 16.98 28.25 -42.70
CA PRO A 137 17.16 27.08 -41.85
C PRO A 137 15.81 26.60 -41.29
N TYR A 138 15.67 25.30 -41.10
CA TYR A 138 14.56 24.72 -40.38
C TYR A 138 14.62 25.04 -38.89
N PRO A 139 13.47 25.30 -38.22
CA PRO A 139 13.41 25.40 -36.78
C PRO A 139 13.88 24.10 -36.08
N LEU A 140 14.47 24.25 -34.90
CA LEU A 140 14.71 23.10 -34.01
C LEU A 140 13.39 22.69 -33.34
N VAL A 141 13.32 21.43 -32.93
CA VAL A 141 12.22 20.92 -32.12
C VAL A 141 12.28 21.62 -30.75
N GLU A 142 11.15 22.24 -30.37
CA GLU A 142 10.98 22.97 -29.13
C GLU A 142 10.38 22.05 -28.06
N VAL A 143 10.86 22.15 -26.81
CA VAL A 143 10.26 21.46 -25.66
C VAL A 143 9.71 22.52 -24.73
N ARG A 144 8.42 22.42 -24.40
CA ARG A 144 7.73 23.31 -23.47
C ARG A 144 7.16 22.50 -22.32
N TYR A 145 7.46 22.94 -21.10
CA TYR A 145 6.93 22.34 -19.89
C TYR A 145 5.65 23.07 -19.46
N TRP A 146 4.63 22.33 -19.04
CA TRP A 146 3.36 22.87 -18.56
C TRP A 146 2.91 22.14 -17.29
N PRO A 147 2.55 22.85 -16.20
CA PRO A 147 2.10 22.23 -14.96
C PRO A 147 0.74 21.54 -15.17
N ALA A 148 0.63 20.29 -14.75
CA ALA A 148 -0.64 19.56 -14.75
C ALA A 148 -1.16 19.46 -13.32
N GLU A 149 -1.94 20.45 -12.88
CA GLU A 149 -2.71 20.34 -11.63
C GLU A 149 -3.85 19.33 -11.81
N ALA A 150 -3.86 18.28 -10.98
CA ALA A 150 -5.00 17.39 -10.84
C ALA A 150 -5.89 17.91 -9.71
N VAL A 151 -7.08 18.40 -10.03
CA VAL A 151 -8.10 18.77 -9.03
C VAL A 151 -9.13 17.62 -8.95
N PRO A 152 -9.53 17.18 -7.74
CA PRO A 152 -10.58 16.17 -7.57
C PRO A 152 -11.92 16.67 -8.13
N VAL A 153 -12.70 15.76 -8.73
CA VAL A 153 -13.99 16.08 -9.34
C VAL A 153 -14.99 16.52 -8.26
N ARG A 154 -15.38 17.80 -8.30
CA ARG A 154 -16.67 18.22 -7.76
C ARG A 154 -17.74 17.87 -8.79
N ALA A 155 -18.72 17.05 -8.41
CA ALA A 155 -19.81 16.62 -9.30
C ALA A 155 -20.41 17.82 -10.04
N LEU A 156 -20.34 17.82 -11.37
CA LEU A 156 -21.13 18.74 -12.20
C LEU A 156 -22.59 18.27 -12.20
N PRO A 157 -23.57 19.18 -12.14
CA PRO A 157 -24.98 18.81 -12.27
C PRO A 157 -25.25 18.26 -13.67
N GLU A 158 -25.97 17.15 -13.73
CA GLU A 158 -26.40 16.47 -14.95
C GLU A 158 -27.03 17.46 -15.96
N ALA A 159 -26.45 17.56 -17.15
CA ALA A 159 -27.17 18.03 -18.32
C ALA A 159 -27.72 16.80 -19.05
N GLU A 160 -29.05 16.73 -19.15
CA GLU A 160 -29.81 15.72 -19.89
C GLU A 160 -29.25 15.54 -21.31
N VAL A 161 -28.81 14.32 -21.63
CA VAL A 161 -28.61 13.88 -23.01
C VAL A 161 -29.21 12.48 -23.15
N ASP A 162 -30.29 12.38 -23.91
CA ASP A 162 -30.90 11.12 -24.32
C ASP A 162 -29.92 10.27 -25.16
N PRO A 163 -29.86 8.94 -24.97
CA PRO A 163 -29.06 8.07 -25.84
C PRO A 163 -29.83 7.71 -27.12
N PRO A 164 -29.19 7.63 -28.30
CA PRO A 164 -29.76 6.94 -29.44
C PRO A 164 -29.45 5.43 -29.40
N ASP A 165 -30.42 4.68 -29.92
CA ASP A 165 -30.51 3.23 -29.96
C ASP A 165 -29.37 2.51 -30.71
N GLY A 166 -28.97 1.37 -30.14
CA GLY A 166 -28.89 0.08 -30.85
C GLY A 166 -27.70 -0.19 -31.78
N ALA A 167 -26.84 -1.14 -31.39
CA ALA A 167 -26.46 -2.29 -32.21
C ALA A 167 -25.55 -3.24 -31.42
N GLY A 168 -25.96 -4.51 -31.33
CA GLY A 168 -25.18 -5.57 -30.73
C GLY A 168 -23.92 -5.91 -31.53
N GLY A 169 -22.84 -6.19 -30.81
CA GLY A 169 -21.60 -6.74 -31.35
C GLY A 169 -21.01 -7.74 -30.36
N VAL A 170 -20.80 -8.97 -30.82
CA VAL A 170 -20.30 -10.13 -30.09
C VAL A 170 -18.88 -9.84 -29.56
N ALA A 171 -18.67 -10.01 -28.25
CA ALA A 171 -17.38 -9.82 -27.60
C ALA A 171 -16.38 -10.92 -28.01
N VAL A 172 -15.36 -10.52 -28.76
CA VAL A 172 -14.12 -11.28 -28.93
C VAL A 172 -13.35 -11.17 -27.61
N GLY A 173 -12.91 -12.31 -27.06
CA GLY A 173 -12.25 -12.39 -25.75
C GLY A 173 -11.07 -11.43 -25.65
N ALA A 174 -11.18 -10.47 -24.74
CA ALA A 174 -10.08 -9.62 -24.35
C ALA A 174 -9.04 -10.46 -23.61
N GLU A 175 -7.77 -10.34 -24.01
CA GLU A 175 -6.64 -10.70 -23.15
C GLU A 175 -6.85 -10.05 -21.77
N PRO A 176 -6.57 -10.76 -20.66
CA PRO A 176 -6.68 -10.17 -19.34
C PRO A 176 -5.77 -8.94 -19.27
N PRO A 177 -6.26 -7.80 -18.74
CA PRO A 177 -5.47 -6.59 -18.64
C PRO A 177 -4.20 -6.86 -17.82
N PRO A 178 -3.07 -6.19 -18.14
CA PRO A 178 -1.86 -6.31 -17.34
C PRO A 178 -2.16 -5.95 -15.87
N VAL A 179 -1.72 -6.81 -14.94
CA VAL A 179 -1.84 -6.60 -13.50
C VAL A 179 -1.10 -5.31 -13.15
N VAL A 180 -1.84 -4.23 -12.90
CA VAL A 180 -1.26 -2.98 -12.40
C VAL A 180 -0.93 -3.22 -10.92
N PRO A 181 0.34 -3.04 -10.49
CA PRO A 181 0.70 -3.20 -9.10
C PRO A 181 -0.06 -2.18 -8.25
N PRO A 182 -0.49 -2.55 -7.03
CA PRO A 182 -1.20 -1.64 -6.15
C PRO A 182 -0.37 -0.39 -5.83
N PRO A 183 -1.01 0.78 -5.61
CA PRO A 183 -0.33 1.97 -5.15
C PRO A 183 0.39 1.71 -3.81
N PRO A 184 1.59 2.28 -3.60
CA PRO A 184 2.39 1.94 -2.44
C PRO A 184 1.68 2.20 -1.09
N GLY A 185 1.65 1.20 -0.23
CA GLY A 185 1.04 1.27 1.11
C GLY A 185 -0.48 1.16 1.12
N ALA A 186 -1.13 0.88 -0.01
CA ALA A 186 -2.53 0.54 -0.02
C ALA A 186 -2.74 -0.93 0.31
N LEU A 187 -3.71 -1.23 1.19
CA LEU A 187 -4.21 -2.60 1.34
C LEU A 187 -5.21 -2.84 0.21
N ASN A 188 -4.74 -3.16 -1.00
CA ASN A 188 -5.61 -3.58 -2.10
C ASN A 188 -5.02 -4.79 -2.83
N ALA A 189 -5.84 -5.84 -2.90
CA ALA A 189 -5.56 -7.05 -3.68
C ALA A 189 -5.73 -6.81 -5.19
N THR A 190 -5.34 -7.80 -6.01
CA THR A 190 -5.67 -7.82 -7.44
C THR A 190 -7.18 -7.65 -7.66
N GLY A 191 -7.57 -6.71 -8.53
CA GLY A 191 -8.98 -6.38 -8.77
C GLY A 191 -9.60 -5.41 -7.76
N GLN A 192 -8.84 -4.94 -6.77
CA GLN A 192 -9.27 -3.93 -5.82
C GLN A 192 -8.62 -2.58 -6.13
N HIS A 193 -9.43 -1.54 -6.05
CA HIS A 193 -9.04 -0.17 -6.28
C HIS A 193 -8.87 0.53 -4.94
N GLN A 194 -7.90 1.43 -4.89
CA GLN A 194 -7.81 2.35 -3.78
C GLN A 194 -8.84 3.46 -3.95
N ALA A 195 -9.63 3.68 -2.90
CA ALA A 195 -10.41 4.91 -2.74
C ALA A 195 -9.48 6.11 -2.57
N GLU A 196 -9.75 7.21 -3.26
CA GLU A 196 -9.01 8.46 -3.08
C GLU A 196 -9.04 8.88 -1.60
N SER A 197 -7.86 9.18 -1.05
CA SER A 197 -7.66 9.70 0.30
C SER A 197 -6.43 10.60 0.30
N ALA A 198 -6.58 11.83 0.79
CA ALA A 198 -5.49 12.80 0.93
C ALA A 198 -4.30 12.23 1.74
N VAL A 199 -4.59 11.26 2.59
CA VAL A 199 -3.62 10.55 3.42
C VAL A 199 -2.70 9.65 2.61
N THR A 200 -3.25 8.85 1.70
CA THR A 200 -2.43 7.94 0.90
C THR A 200 -1.53 8.77 0.00
N GLU A 201 -2.06 9.82 -0.60
CA GLU A 201 -1.27 10.71 -1.46
C GLU A 201 -0.09 11.33 -0.70
N ALA A 202 -0.31 11.86 0.50
CA ALA A 202 0.76 12.45 1.30
C ALA A 202 1.79 11.42 1.80
N MET A 203 1.38 10.17 2.03
CA MET A 203 2.31 9.07 2.37
C MET A 203 3.10 8.60 1.14
N THR A 204 2.44 8.41 0.00
CA THR A 204 3.06 7.95 -1.25
C THR A 204 3.97 9.03 -1.85
N GLY A 205 3.65 10.31 -1.65
CA GLY A 205 4.46 11.45 -2.04
C GLY A 205 5.54 11.86 -1.02
N SER A 206 5.63 11.17 0.13
CA SER A 206 6.70 11.46 1.10
C SER A 206 8.08 11.15 0.50
N PRO A 207 9.09 12.03 0.66
CA PRO A 207 10.45 11.76 0.21
C PRO A 207 11.01 10.50 0.84
N ASP A 208 11.96 9.82 0.20
CA ASP A 208 12.52 8.58 0.73
C ASP A 208 13.58 8.84 1.83
N SER A 209 14.28 9.98 1.76
CA SER A 209 15.32 10.38 2.72
C SER A 209 15.30 11.88 3.07
N PRO A 210 15.99 12.32 4.14
CA PRO A 210 16.21 13.74 4.42
C PRO A 210 16.89 14.48 3.27
N GLU A 211 17.81 13.81 2.58
CA GLU A 211 18.53 14.35 1.43
C GLU A 211 17.56 14.59 0.26
N ASP A 212 16.72 13.61 -0.08
CA ASP A 212 15.71 13.75 -1.14
C ASP A 212 14.66 14.82 -0.78
N ALA A 213 14.30 14.93 0.50
CA ALA A 213 13.40 15.98 0.99
C ALA A 213 14.02 17.38 0.78
N ALA A 214 15.31 17.54 1.07
CA ALA A 214 16.02 18.80 0.86
C ALA A 214 16.18 19.14 -0.63
N GLU A 215 16.46 18.13 -1.47
CA GLU A 215 16.57 18.30 -2.92
C GLU A 215 15.24 18.67 -3.57
N THR A 216 14.16 18.02 -3.16
CA THR A 216 12.79 18.33 -3.61
C THR A 216 12.41 19.76 -3.23
N ALA A 217 12.63 20.17 -1.98
CA ALA A 217 12.36 21.53 -1.53
C ALA A 217 13.15 22.58 -2.34
N LYS A 218 14.43 22.30 -2.63
CA LYS A 218 15.27 23.16 -3.47
C LYS A 218 14.73 23.26 -4.90
N THR A 219 14.32 22.13 -5.48
CA THR A 219 13.78 22.06 -6.86
C THR A 219 12.49 22.84 -7.01
N ILE A 220 11.57 22.74 -6.02
CA ILE A 220 10.31 23.49 -6.01
C ILE A 220 10.59 25.00 -5.88
N GLU A 221 11.51 25.39 -5.01
CA GLU A 221 11.95 26.79 -4.86
C GLU A 221 12.57 27.36 -6.15
N GLU A 222 13.37 26.57 -6.85
CA GLU A 222 13.94 26.95 -8.15
C GLU A 222 12.86 27.07 -9.23
N ALA A 223 11.91 26.13 -9.28
CA ALA A 223 10.76 26.18 -10.19
C ALA A 223 9.88 27.42 -9.94
N ALA A 224 9.65 27.79 -8.68
CA ALA A 224 8.91 28.98 -8.32
C ALA A 224 9.59 30.26 -8.83
N ARG A 225 10.92 30.34 -8.68
CA ARG A 225 11.72 31.47 -9.21
C ARG A 225 11.67 31.54 -10.74
N ASP A 226 11.78 30.39 -11.41
CA ASP A 226 11.72 30.32 -12.88
C ASP A 226 10.35 30.71 -13.43
N LEU A 227 9.29 30.46 -12.67
CA LEU A 227 7.92 30.91 -12.97
C LEU A 227 7.65 32.37 -12.56
N GLY A 228 8.64 33.07 -11.98
CA GLY A 228 8.56 34.48 -11.61
C GLY A 228 7.88 34.75 -10.26
N TYR A 229 7.73 33.74 -9.41
CA TYR A 229 7.23 33.85 -8.04
C TYR A 229 8.37 34.11 -7.05
N ALA A 230 8.05 34.70 -5.90
CA ALA A 230 9.04 35.05 -4.88
C ALA A 230 9.53 33.82 -4.07
N ASN A 231 8.67 32.81 -3.91
CA ASN A 231 8.93 31.57 -3.20
C ASN A 231 7.97 30.46 -3.68
N ALA A 232 8.18 29.22 -3.21
CA ALA A 232 7.36 28.06 -3.56
C ALA A 232 5.90 28.15 -3.11
N GLU A 233 5.64 28.76 -1.96
CA GLU A 233 4.28 28.93 -1.40
C GLU A 233 3.42 29.83 -2.28
N ASP A 234 3.98 30.94 -2.77
CA ASP A 234 3.29 31.89 -3.66
C ASP A 234 2.95 31.28 -5.04
N ALA A 235 3.66 30.21 -5.42
CA ALA A 235 3.50 29.52 -6.69
C ALA A 235 2.51 28.33 -6.63
N ASP A 236 1.99 28.00 -5.44
CA ASP A 236 1.14 26.81 -5.17
C ASP A 236 1.75 25.49 -5.69
N LEU A 237 3.09 25.43 -5.77
CA LEU A 237 3.82 24.26 -6.29
C LEU A 237 4.06 23.20 -5.21
N THR A 238 3.65 23.46 -3.97
CA THR A 238 3.86 22.57 -2.84
C THR A 238 2.65 21.64 -2.66
N GLN A 239 2.80 20.34 -2.94
CA GLN A 239 2.05 19.39 -2.11
C GLN A 239 2.58 19.56 -0.69
N GLU A 240 1.76 19.92 0.29
CA GLU A 240 2.23 20.00 1.68
C GLU A 240 2.73 18.62 2.11
N PRO A 241 4.05 18.40 2.22
CA PRO A 241 4.55 17.12 2.67
C PRO A 241 4.13 16.94 4.13
N LEU A 242 3.78 15.72 4.52
CA LEU A 242 3.47 15.43 5.91
C LEU A 242 4.70 15.75 6.77
N GLY A 243 4.59 16.80 7.58
CA GLY A 243 5.55 17.16 8.61
C GLY A 243 5.13 16.62 9.97
N GLY A 244 6.07 16.64 10.91
CA GLY A 244 5.77 16.43 12.32
C GLY A 244 5.51 14.97 12.71
N VAL A 245 5.89 13.99 11.88
CA VAL A 245 5.74 12.55 12.15
C VAL A 245 7.04 11.76 11.94
N ASP A 246 7.18 10.61 12.58
CA ASP A 246 8.30 9.68 12.39
C ASP A 246 7.88 8.43 11.61
N PHE A 247 7.97 8.45 10.29
CA PHE A 247 7.55 7.30 9.47
C PHE A 247 8.29 6.00 9.77
N SER A 248 9.46 6.03 10.44
CA SER A 248 10.10 4.78 10.89
C SER A 248 9.23 3.99 11.88
N THR A 249 8.29 4.66 12.55
CA THR A 249 7.32 4.09 13.51
C THR A 249 5.97 3.70 12.87
N LEU A 250 5.83 3.86 11.55
CA LEU A 250 4.56 3.59 10.86
C LEU A 250 4.19 2.12 10.93
N GLU A 251 2.98 1.80 11.40
CA GLU A 251 2.47 0.43 11.54
C GLU A 251 0.97 0.32 11.22
N LEU A 252 0.53 -0.81 10.65
CA LEU A 252 -0.89 -1.08 10.33
C LEU A 252 -1.69 -1.37 11.61
N ARG A 253 -2.34 -0.36 12.20
CA ARG A 253 -2.99 -0.48 13.51
C ARG A 253 -4.52 -0.62 13.46
N TYR A 254 -5.12 -0.50 12.27
CA TYR A 254 -6.55 -0.73 12.06
C TYR A 254 -6.81 -1.41 10.72
N VAL A 255 -7.73 -2.38 10.71
CA VAL A 255 -8.22 -3.05 9.50
C VAL A 255 -9.68 -3.48 9.68
N SER A 256 -10.48 -3.41 8.63
CA SER A 256 -11.81 -4.02 8.57
C SER A 256 -11.80 -5.30 7.72
N ASP A 257 -12.68 -6.26 8.00
CA ASP A 257 -12.78 -7.48 7.20
C ASP A 257 -13.51 -7.28 5.86
N THR A 258 -14.60 -6.50 5.87
CA THR A 258 -15.41 -6.17 4.71
C THR A 258 -16.19 -4.90 4.97
N TYR A 259 -15.98 -3.94 4.08
CA TYR A 259 -16.75 -2.73 3.95
C TYR A 259 -17.41 -2.73 2.57
N ASP A 260 -18.74 -2.67 2.53
CA ASP A 260 -19.50 -2.45 1.32
C ASP A 260 -20.01 -1.00 1.35
N GLY A 261 -19.23 -0.11 0.75
CA GLY A 261 -19.53 1.32 0.65
C GLY A 261 -20.48 1.67 -0.49
N GLY A 262 -21.25 0.70 -1.01
CA GLY A 262 -22.09 0.87 -2.20
C GLY A 262 -21.35 0.74 -3.53
N VAL A 263 -20.05 0.43 -3.49
CA VAL A 263 -19.16 0.27 -4.66
C VAL A 263 -18.48 -1.11 -4.71
N GLY A 264 -19.08 -2.09 -4.02
CA GLY A 264 -18.58 -3.46 -3.91
C GLY A 264 -17.71 -3.67 -2.66
N THR A 265 -17.24 -4.91 -2.47
CA THR A 265 -16.52 -5.28 -1.24
C THR A 265 -15.10 -4.74 -1.19
N GLY A 266 -14.60 -4.42 -0.01
CA GLY A 266 -13.23 -3.99 0.21
C GLY A 266 -12.89 -3.87 1.68
N VAL A 267 -11.78 -3.21 2.01
CA VAL A 267 -11.34 -3.02 3.40
C VAL A 267 -11.08 -1.55 3.71
N GLN A 268 -11.39 -1.13 4.93
CA GLN A 268 -10.87 0.08 5.53
C GLN A 268 -9.61 -0.28 6.32
N TYR A 269 -8.63 0.60 6.30
CA TYR A 269 -7.39 0.39 7.03
C TYR A 269 -6.80 1.72 7.48
N ALA A 270 -6.02 1.70 8.55
CA ALA A 270 -5.28 2.87 8.97
C ALA A 270 -3.95 2.49 9.63
N TYR A 271 -2.96 3.29 9.30
CA TYR A 271 -1.65 3.27 9.92
C TYR A 271 -1.61 4.23 11.09
N GLN A 272 -0.89 3.86 12.15
CA GLN A 272 -0.45 4.77 13.19
C GLN A 272 1.00 5.13 12.92
N VAL A 273 1.35 6.40 13.13
CA VAL A 273 2.74 6.89 13.13
C VAL A 273 2.94 7.80 14.34
N ASP A 274 4.09 7.73 14.99
CA ASP A 274 4.40 8.59 16.13
C ASP A 274 4.66 10.03 15.68
N ALA A 275 4.21 10.98 16.49
CA ALA A 275 4.49 12.39 16.27
C ALA A 275 5.97 12.71 16.53
N LYS A 276 6.53 13.54 15.67
CA LYS A 276 7.89 14.08 15.76
C LYS A 276 7.87 15.60 15.62
N PRO A 277 7.43 16.34 16.65
CA PRO A 277 7.28 17.78 16.59
C PRO A 277 8.58 18.47 16.17
N GLY A 278 8.47 19.51 15.34
CA GLY A 278 9.62 20.28 14.86
C GLY A 278 10.31 19.72 13.60
N VAL A 279 9.85 18.59 13.07
CA VAL A 279 10.23 18.13 11.73
C VAL A 279 9.30 18.75 10.70
N ALA A 280 9.83 19.58 9.81
CA ALA A 280 9.04 20.25 8.78
C ALA A 280 8.59 19.28 7.66
N VAL A 281 9.46 18.33 7.30
CA VAL A 281 9.20 17.32 6.26
C VAL A 281 9.61 15.95 6.79
N SER A 282 8.65 15.02 6.83
CA SER A 282 8.92 13.62 7.18
C SER A 282 9.19 12.79 5.92
N TYR A 283 10.02 11.75 6.05
CA TYR A 283 10.51 10.92 4.93
C TYR A 283 10.36 9.42 5.23
N GLY A 284 10.34 8.58 4.20
CA GLY A 284 10.27 7.12 4.29
C GLY A 284 8.85 6.56 4.50
N GLY A 285 7.81 7.39 4.37
CA GLY A 285 6.41 6.99 4.57
C GLY A 285 5.94 5.98 3.54
N ARG A 286 6.30 6.19 2.27
CA ARG A 286 5.98 5.29 1.15
C ARG A 286 6.54 3.88 1.39
N GLU A 287 7.83 3.78 1.73
CA GLU A 287 8.48 2.49 1.95
C GLU A 287 7.95 1.76 3.17
N SER A 288 7.69 2.50 4.26
CA SER A 288 7.18 1.94 5.50
C SER A 288 5.76 1.40 5.32
N ALA A 289 4.88 2.17 4.69
CA ALA A 289 3.51 1.75 4.41
C ALA A 289 3.45 0.57 3.46
N GLN A 290 4.26 0.58 2.40
CA GLN A 290 4.36 -0.54 1.49
C GLN A 290 4.84 -1.82 2.19
N LEU A 291 5.83 -1.74 3.09
CA LEU A 291 6.27 -2.90 3.87
C LEU A 291 5.12 -3.48 4.71
N ALA A 292 4.35 -2.63 5.37
CA ALA A 292 3.22 -3.06 6.19
C ALA A 292 2.12 -3.72 5.34
N ALA A 293 1.73 -3.10 4.24
CA ALA A 293 0.73 -3.63 3.31
C ALA A 293 1.16 -4.97 2.69
N ASP A 294 2.36 -5.04 2.12
CA ASP A 294 2.89 -6.25 1.49
C ASP A 294 3.04 -7.40 2.50
N SER A 295 3.40 -7.06 3.73
CA SER A 295 3.48 -8.02 4.81
C SER A 295 2.11 -8.56 5.19
N PHE A 296 1.10 -7.70 5.34
CA PHE A 296 -0.28 -8.14 5.59
C PHE A 296 -0.72 -9.19 4.58
N PHE A 297 -0.52 -8.94 3.28
CA PHE A 297 -0.88 -9.90 2.24
C PHE A 297 0.01 -11.14 2.23
N THR A 298 1.32 -11.01 2.43
CA THR A 298 2.24 -12.15 2.56
C THR A 298 1.78 -13.10 3.66
N TRP A 299 1.42 -12.55 4.83
CA TRP A 299 0.90 -13.31 5.96
C TRP A 299 -0.48 -13.91 5.73
N LEU A 300 -1.26 -13.35 4.82
CA LEU A 300 -2.59 -13.83 4.45
C LEU A 300 -2.50 -15.01 3.47
N VAL A 301 -1.66 -14.88 2.43
CA VAL A 301 -1.57 -15.87 1.35
C VAL A 301 -0.75 -17.10 1.68
N LEU A 302 0.28 -16.95 2.52
CA LEU A 302 1.09 -18.07 2.95
C LEU A 302 0.49 -18.72 4.20
N PRO A 303 0.66 -20.03 4.39
CA PRO A 303 0.09 -20.71 5.54
C PRO A 303 0.99 -20.58 6.77
N PRO A 304 0.42 -20.53 8.01
CA PRO A 304 1.15 -20.18 9.24
C PRO A 304 2.45 -20.93 9.49
N GLN A 305 2.54 -22.21 9.12
CA GLN A 305 3.74 -23.04 9.24
C GLN A 305 4.94 -22.52 8.44
N SER A 306 4.74 -21.56 7.53
CA SER A 306 5.81 -20.94 6.74
C SER A 306 6.54 -19.84 7.53
N PHE A 307 5.96 -19.35 8.65
CA PHE A 307 6.35 -18.10 9.31
C PHE A 307 7.46 -18.25 10.34
N THR A 308 8.49 -19.00 9.96
CA THR A 308 9.68 -19.22 10.76
C THR A 308 10.92 -19.11 9.90
N VAL A 309 11.99 -18.60 10.50
CA VAL A 309 13.32 -18.52 9.92
C VAL A 309 14.33 -19.19 10.84
N ASN A 310 15.40 -19.69 10.25
CA ASN A 310 16.40 -20.46 10.97
C ASN A 310 17.79 -20.18 10.39
N LEU A 311 18.70 -19.74 11.26
CA LEU A 311 20.10 -19.57 10.93
C LEU A 311 20.99 -20.67 11.53
N ASN A 312 20.42 -21.80 11.98
CA ASN A 312 21.22 -22.91 12.52
C ASN A 312 22.24 -23.43 11.47
N PRO A 313 23.57 -23.35 11.73
CA PRO A 313 24.60 -23.76 10.76
C PRO A 313 24.53 -25.23 10.37
N ASP A 314 23.95 -26.07 11.24
CA ASP A 314 23.76 -27.51 11.01
C ASP A 314 22.55 -27.83 10.12
N GLU A 315 21.71 -26.83 9.82
CA GLU A 315 20.51 -26.97 8.99
C GLU A 315 20.55 -26.04 7.74
N PRO A 316 21.61 -26.08 6.91
CA PRO A 316 21.79 -25.13 5.80
C PRO A 316 20.70 -25.21 4.71
N ASN A 317 19.91 -26.28 4.69
CA ASN A 317 18.82 -26.49 3.75
C ASN A 317 17.44 -26.07 4.30
N ARG A 318 17.38 -25.60 5.56
CA ARG A 318 16.16 -25.18 6.24
C ARG A 318 16.35 -23.78 6.80
N ILE A 319 16.56 -22.81 5.92
CA ILE A 319 16.77 -21.39 6.27
C ILE A 319 15.42 -20.67 6.41
N ILE A 320 14.57 -20.80 5.39
CA ILE A 320 13.27 -20.14 5.28
C ILE A 320 12.40 -20.91 4.26
N ASP A 321 11.06 -20.86 4.38
CA ASP A 321 10.17 -21.35 3.31
C ASP A 321 10.47 -20.63 2.00
N ALA A 322 10.55 -21.36 0.88
CA ALA A 322 10.99 -20.80 -0.40
C ALA A 322 10.07 -19.70 -0.96
N ARG A 323 8.79 -19.68 -0.58
CA ARG A 323 7.84 -18.64 -0.96
C ARG A 323 8.02 -17.42 -0.07
N LEU A 324 8.14 -17.62 1.25
CA LEU A 324 8.44 -16.54 2.19
C LEU A 324 9.80 -15.89 1.89
N GLY A 325 10.80 -16.68 1.51
CA GLY A 325 12.13 -16.21 1.10
C GLY A 325 12.17 -15.38 -0.19
N ARG A 326 11.02 -15.15 -0.84
CA ARG A 326 10.90 -14.23 -1.99
C ARG A 326 10.28 -12.89 -1.62
N THR A 327 9.84 -12.69 -0.38
CA THR A 327 9.12 -11.49 0.06
C THR A 327 9.97 -10.63 0.99
N ASP A 328 9.58 -9.37 1.19
CA ASP A 328 10.22 -8.52 2.19
C ASP A 328 9.94 -8.96 3.62
N ALA A 329 8.77 -9.53 3.91
CA ALA A 329 8.49 -10.08 5.23
C ALA A 329 9.48 -11.19 5.61
N GLY A 330 9.78 -12.10 4.66
CA GLY A 330 10.79 -13.14 4.87
C GLY A 330 12.20 -12.58 5.08
N ARG A 331 12.57 -11.56 4.31
CA ARG A 331 13.85 -10.84 4.46
C ARG A 331 13.98 -10.24 5.85
N VAL A 332 12.96 -9.49 6.28
CA VAL A 332 12.95 -8.82 7.58
C VAL A 332 13.06 -9.82 8.72
N LEU A 333 12.35 -10.94 8.67
CA LEU A 333 12.46 -11.99 9.69
C LEU A 333 13.88 -12.55 9.78
N LEU A 334 14.49 -12.92 8.64
CA LEU A 334 15.82 -13.54 8.63
C LEU A 334 16.92 -12.54 9.04
N GLU A 335 16.81 -11.29 8.61
CA GLU A 335 17.72 -10.22 9.01
C GLU A 335 17.61 -9.89 10.50
N ALA A 336 16.39 -9.86 11.05
CA ALA A 336 16.16 -9.68 12.47
C ALA A 336 16.77 -10.80 13.31
N ASP A 337 16.71 -12.04 12.83
CA ASP A 337 17.36 -13.17 13.51
C ASP A 337 18.89 -13.01 13.57
N LEU A 338 19.52 -12.59 12.46
CA LEU A 338 20.94 -12.26 12.43
C LEU A 338 21.25 -11.08 13.37
N GLN A 339 20.43 -10.03 13.35
CA GLN A 339 20.61 -8.84 14.17
C GLN A 339 20.46 -9.13 15.67
N MET A 340 19.55 -10.03 16.07
CA MET A 340 19.42 -10.52 17.44
C MET A 340 20.73 -11.11 17.94
N LYS A 341 21.34 -11.98 17.13
CA LYS A 341 22.61 -12.64 17.47
C LYS A 341 23.75 -11.62 17.66
N LYS A 342 23.83 -10.62 16.77
CA LYS A 342 24.78 -9.50 16.90
C LYS A 342 24.53 -8.67 18.16
N THR A 343 23.26 -8.43 18.49
CA THR A 343 22.86 -7.68 19.69
C THR A 343 23.28 -8.41 20.96
N VAL A 344 23.08 -9.73 21.03
CA VAL A 344 23.60 -10.57 22.12
C VAL A 344 25.11 -10.42 22.24
N GLY A 345 25.84 -10.53 21.12
CA GLY A 345 27.29 -10.33 21.09
C GLY A 345 27.73 -9.01 21.73
N LYS A 346 27.05 -7.90 21.40
CA LYS A 346 27.29 -6.59 22.03
C LYS A 346 27.00 -6.59 23.53
N LEU A 347 25.87 -7.18 23.95
CA LEU A 347 25.42 -7.20 25.35
C LEU A 347 26.39 -7.96 26.26
N ILE A 348 26.99 -9.04 25.76
CA ILE A 348 27.90 -9.89 26.53
C ILE A 348 29.38 -9.61 26.23
N HIS A 349 29.71 -8.58 25.46
CA HIS A 349 31.11 -8.30 25.10
C HIS A 349 31.98 -8.03 26.35
N PRO A 350 33.06 -8.79 26.61
CA PRO A 350 33.78 -8.80 27.89
C PRO A 350 34.59 -7.52 28.18
N ASP A 351 34.72 -6.61 27.20
CA ASP A 351 35.31 -5.28 27.41
C ASP A 351 34.28 -4.23 27.85
N THR A 352 32.99 -4.56 27.82
CA THR A 352 31.93 -3.68 28.35
C THR A 352 31.70 -3.96 29.83
N ALA A 353 31.20 -2.96 30.59
CA ALA A 353 30.88 -3.15 32.00
C ALA A 353 29.79 -4.23 32.20
N ARG A 354 28.78 -4.25 31.33
CA ARG A 354 27.71 -5.24 31.33
C ARG A 354 28.23 -6.64 31.03
N GLY A 355 29.03 -6.78 29.96
CA GLY A 355 29.61 -8.08 29.59
C GLY A 355 30.54 -8.63 30.66
N ARG A 356 31.40 -7.80 31.28
CA ARG A 356 32.19 -8.24 32.44
C ARG A 356 31.30 -8.80 33.56
N ALA A 357 30.27 -8.05 33.95
CA ALA A 357 29.35 -8.50 34.97
C ALA A 357 28.63 -9.80 34.58
N PHE A 358 28.32 -10.01 33.30
CA PHE A 358 27.77 -11.27 32.81
C PHE A 358 28.75 -12.43 33.01
N TRP A 359 29.97 -12.33 32.45
CA TRP A 359 30.98 -13.38 32.53
C TRP A 359 31.45 -13.68 33.96
N ASP A 360 31.62 -12.66 34.80
CA ASP A 360 32.06 -12.80 36.20
C ASP A 360 31.03 -13.55 37.08
N ASN A 361 29.77 -13.65 36.63
CA ASN A 361 28.71 -14.34 37.36
C ASN A 361 28.47 -15.78 36.89
N LEU A 362 29.14 -16.22 35.82
CA LEU A 362 29.04 -17.60 35.35
C LEU A 362 29.83 -18.56 36.26
N ARG A 363 29.40 -19.82 36.29
CA ARG A 363 30.01 -20.93 37.03
C ARG A 363 30.48 -22.02 36.07
N GLY A 364 31.31 -22.92 36.58
CA GLY A 364 31.92 -24.01 35.83
C GLY A 364 33.26 -23.62 35.22
N GLU A 365 34.16 -24.59 35.07
CA GLU A 365 35.53 -24.37 34.55
C GLU A 365 35.54 -23.76 33.14
N THR A 366 34.56 -24.13 32.31
CA THR A 366 34.40 -23.60 30.94
C THR A 366 33.45 -22.40 30.86
N SER A 367 32.74 -22.06 31.96
CA SER A 367 31.71 -21.01 31.99
C SER A 367 30.74 -21.09 30.81
N CYS A 368 30.40 -22.33 30.41
CA CYS A 368 29.62 -22.59 29.22
C CYS A 368 28.13 -22.28 29.44
N ILE A 369 27.48 -21.81 28.38
CA ILE A 369 26.04 -21.55 28.35
C ILE A 369 25.48 -21.77 26.93
N SER A 370 24.33 -22.44 26.81
CA SER A 370 23.58 -22.48 25.56
C SER A 370 22.87 -21.15 25.34
N MET A 371 23.17 -20.47 24.22
CA MET A 371 22.62 -19.15 23.88
C MET A 371 21.65 -19.22 22.70
N ARG A 372 20.81 -20.25 22.68
CA ARG A 372 19.74 -20.42 21.68
C ARG A 372 18.51 -19.60 22.05
N GLN A 373 18.11 -18.68 21.17
CA GLN A 373 17.07 -17.67 21.43
C GLN A 373 16.09 -17.51 20.28
N TRP A 374 14.83 -17.20 20.56
CA TRP A 374 13.82 -16.95 19.54
C TRP A 374 13.10 -15.65 19.82
N ILE A 375 13.00 -14.77 18.81
CA ILE A 375 12.01 -13.69 18.85
C ILE A 375 10.65 -14.30 18.55
N THR A 376 9.70 -14.13 19.47
CA THR A 376 8.34 -14.64 19.34
C THR A 376 7.30 -13.57 19.66
N PRO A 377 6.07 -13.70 19.16
CA PRO A 377 4.93 -12.88 19.55
C PRO A 377 4.61 -13.02 21.05
N ARG A 378 4.52 -11.89 21.75
CA ARG A 378 3.75 -11.79 23.01
C ARG A 378 2.30 -11.45 22.65
N PRO A 379 1.28 -11.79 23.48
CA PRO A 379 -0.10 -11.44 23.18
C PRO A 379 -0.27 -9.98 22.73
N ALA A 380 -0.84 -9.80 21.54
CA ALA A 380 -1.22 -8.49 21.05
C ALA A 380 -2.51 -8.04 21.75
N VAL A 381 -2.58 -6.77 22.16
CA VAL A 381 -3.79 -6.19 22.76
C VAL A 381 -4.65 -5.61 21.65
N VAL A 382 -5.85 -6.15 21.46
CA VAL A 382 -6.72 -5.78 20.34
C VAL A 382 -8.15 -5.51 20.78
N ARG A 383 -8.88 -4.74 19.97
CA ARG A 383 -10.33 -4.53 20.08
C ARG A 383 -11.00 -4.94 18.78
N GLU A 384 -11.90 -5.92 18.87
CA GLU A 384 -12.71 -6.38 17.73
C GLU A 384 -14.12 -5.78 17.79
N ASN A 385 -14.46 -4.84 16.90
CA ASN A 385 -15.76 -4.18 16.86
C ASN A 385 -16.52 -4.51 15.58
N GLY A 386 -17.44 -5.49 15.62
CA GLY A 386 -18.20 -5.86 14.43
C GLY A 386 -17.30 -6.38 13.32
N ASN A 387 -17.10 -5.59 12.26
CA ASN A 387 -16.22 -5.90 11.12
C ASN A 387 -14.84 -5.24 11.23
N GLU A 388 -14.48 -4.69 12.39
CA GLU A 388 -13.29 -3.87 12.58
C GLU A 388 -12.34 -4.47 13.62
N LEU A 389 -11.04 -4.27 13.40
CA LEU A 389 -9.96 -4.58 14.32
C LEU A 389 -9.15 -3.32 14.61
N PHE A 390 -8.98 -3.02 15.89
CA PHE A 390 -8.00 -2.05 16.38
C PHE A 390 -6.87 -2.83 17.08
N ILE A 391 -5.62 -2.56 16.72
CA ILE A 391 -4.43 -3.15 17.34
C ILE A 391 -3.78 -2.08 18.21
N LEU A 392 -3.89 -2.22 19.53
CA LEU A 392 -3.45 -1.19 20.47
C LEU A 392 -2.00 -1.39 20.89
N ASP A 393 -1.61 -2.65 21.08
CA ASP A 393 -0.24 -3.05 21.39
C ASP A 393 0.08 -4.39 20.73
N ALA A 394 1.33 -4.56 20.31
CA ALA A 394 1.82 -5.78 19.68
C ALA A 394 3.30 -5.97 20.08
N PRO A 395 3.56 -6.32 21.34
CA PRO A 395 4.92 -6.51 21.82
C PRO A 395 5.52 -7.81 21.30
N LEU A 396 6.83 -7.80 21.10
CA LEU A 396 7.63 -9.00 20.88
C LEU A 396 8.29 -9.43 22.18
N GLU A 397 8.53 -10.72 22.33
CA GLU A 397 9.33 -11.27 23.41
C GLU A 397 10.49 -12.10 22.87
N VAL A 398 11.53 -12.29 23.67
CA VAL A 398 12.63 -13.19 23.33
C VAL A 398 12.64 -14.34 24.31
N LYS A 399 12.57 -15.57 23.79
CA LYS A 399 12.59 -16.80 24.58
C LYS A 399 13.91 -17.50 24.43
N MET A 400 14.44 -18.03 25.53
CA MET A 400 15.53 -19.00 25.45
C MET A 400 15.00 -20.38 25.03
N GLU A 401 15.89 -21.26 24.59
CA GLU A 401 15.59 -22.63 24.15
C GLU A 401 14.70 -23.42 25.13
N THR A 402 15.02 -23.35 26.42
CA THR A 402 14.29 -24.02 27.49
C THR A 402 12.82 -23.58 27.57
N GLU A 403 12.56 -22.30 27.36
CA GLU A 403 11.22 -21.71 27.34
C GLU A 403 10.49 -21.99 26.02
N TYR A 404 11.21 -21.88 24.90
CA TYR A 404 10.65 -22.06 23.56
C TYR A 404 10.19 -23.50 23.32
N PHE A 405 11.04 -24.50 23.61
CA PHE A 405 10.69 -25.92 23.47
C PHE A 405 9.97 -26.49 24.69
N LYS A 406 9.71 -25.69 25.74
CA LYS A 406 9.09 -26.11 27.00
C LYS A 406 9.73 -27.38 27.59
N THR A 407 11.04 -27.51 27.43
CA THR A 407 11.79 -28.69 27.86
C THR A 407 12.42 -28.37 29.20
N GLU A 408 11.90 -28.97 30.28
CA GLU A 408 12.56 -28.95 31.59
C GLU A 408 13.96 -29.55 31.44
N GLY A 409 14.99 -28.77 31.79
CA GLY A 409 16.38 -29.22 31.71
C GLY A 409 17.03 -29.15 30.33
N ALA A 410 16.50 -28.38 29.35
CA ALA A 410 17.19 -28.17 28.05
C ALA A 410 18.57 -27.50 28.17
N ALA A 411 18.91 -26.93 29.33
CA ALA A 411 20.27 -26.79 29.83
C ALA A 411 20.92 -28.16 30.16
N THR A 412 20.75 -29.15 29.28
CA THR A 412 21.45 -30.43 29.45
C THR A 412 22.94 -30.19 29.21
N SER A 413 23.78 -30.94 29.92
CA SER A 413 25.23 -31.01 29.69
C SER A 413 25.61 -31.39 28.26
N ALA A 414 24.66 -31.73 27.37
CA ALA A 414 24.91 -32.02 25.96
C ALA A 414 25.43 -30.79 25.19
N ASN A 415 24.90 -29.59 25.47
CA ASN A 415 25.37 -28.34 24.84
C ASN A 415 26.59 -27.74 25.56
N CYS A 416 26.87 -28.20 26.79
CA CYS A 416 28.02 -27.81 27.60
C CYS A 416 28.75 -29.05 28.12
N PRO A 417 29.44 -29.80 27.22
CA PRO A 417 30.08 -31.05 27.60
C PRO A 417 31.15 -30.81 28.67
N GLY A 418 31.10 -31.62 29.74
CA GLY A 418 32.02 -31.53 30.86
C GLY A 418 31.64 -30.52 31.96
N GLN A 419 30.57 -29.74 31.79
CA GLN A 419 30.05 -28.84 32.83
C GLN A 419 28.97 -29.54 33.69
N ALA A 420 29.00 -29.31 35.00
CA ALA A 420 27.98 -29.82 35.91
C ALA A 420 26.62 -29.15 35.64
N THR A 421 25.53 -29.94 35.67
CA THR A 421 24.17 -29.45 35.40
C THR A 421 23.80 -28.21 36.22
N ARG A 422 24.11 -28.22 37.53
CA ARG A 422 23.86 -27.08 38.43
C ARG A 422 24.52 -25.77 37.98
N ASP A 423 25.67 -25.86 37.31
CA ASP A 423 26.42 -24.70 36.84
C ASP A 423 25.82 -24.21 35.52
N THR A 424 25.39 -25.12 34.65
CA THR A 424 24.65 -24.78 33.41
C THR A 424 23.30 -24.12 33.73
N GLU A 425 22.53 -24.66 34.68
CA GLU A 425 21.26 -24.08 35.16
C GLU A 425 21.48 -22.69 35.79
N HIS A 426 22.52 -22.54 36.61
CA HIS A 426 22.89 -21.24 37.17
C HIS A 426 23.25 -20.23 36.06
N ASN A 427 24.05 -20.63 35.07
CA ASN A 427 24.45 -19.77 33.96
C ASN A 427 23.23 -19.31 33.14
N GLU A 428 22.27 -20.21 32.90
CA GLU A 428 21.00 -19.88 32.26
C GLU A 428 20.21 -18.83 33.07
N VAL A 429 20.12 -18.98 34.39
CA VAL A 429 19.49 -17.96 35.26
C VAL A 429 20.20 -16.62 35.16
N VAL A 430 21.53 -16.61 35.13
CA VAL A 430 22.33 -15.37 34.94
C VAL A 430 21.99 -14.71 33.61
N TYR A 431 21.87 -15.46 32.52
CA TYR A 431 21.48 -14.92 31.21
C TYR A 431 20.07 -14.35 31.22
N ARG A 432 19.11 -15.10 31.76
CA ARG A 432 17.71 -14.69 31.89
C ARG A 432 17.56 -13.39 32.68
N GLN A 433 18.35 -13.19 33.73
CA GLN A 433 18.27 -12.00 34.57
C GLN A 433 19.03 -10.80 34.00
N ARG A 434 20.14 -11.01 33.29
CA ARG A 434 21.05 -9.92 32.89
C ARG A 434 20.97 -9.53 31.42
N ILE A 435 20.65 -10.47 30.53
CA ILE A 435 20.75 -10.28 29.08
C ILE A 435 19.37 -10.25 28.44
N LEU A 436 18.50 -11.19 28.78
CA LEU A 436 17.18 -11.32 28.13
C LEU A 436 16.32 -10.04 28.20
N PRO A 437 16.22 -9.32 29.34
CA PRO A 437 15.41 -8.10 29.40
C PRO A 437 15.97 -6.96 28.53
N GLU A 438 17.30 -6.88 28.42
CA GLU A 438 17.96 -5.86 27.59
C GLU A 438 17.85 -6.17 26.10
N LEU A 439 17.91 -7.46 25.75
CA LEU A 439 17.68 -7.91 24.38
C LEU A 439 16.23 -7.70 23.96
N GLU A 440 15.27 -8.08 24.81
CA GLU A 440 13.85 -7.85 24.53
C GLU A 440 13.54 -6.36 24.41
N LYS A 441 14.11 -5.52 25.27
CA LYS A 441 14.03 -4.07 25.14
C LYS A 441 14.58 -3.62 23.78
N ALA A 442 15.75 -4.09 23.36
CA ALA A 442 16.32 -3.74 22.06
C ALA A 442 15.40 -4.16 20.89
N VAL A 443 14.85 -5.37 20.92
CA VAL A 443 13.89 -5.85 19.91
C VAL A 443 12.64 -4.96 19.84
N ASN A 444 12.17 -4.44 20.98
CA ASN A 444 10.97 -3.60 21.02
C ASN A 444 11.22 -2.10 20.79
N THR A 445 12.44 -1.60 20.99
CA THR A 445 12.69 -0.15 20.96
C THR A 445 13.83 0.30 20.03
N ALA A 446 14.77 -0.58 19.68
CA ALA A 446 15.92 -0.16 18.88
C ALA A 446 15.53 0.03 17.40
N PRO A 447 16.11 1.02 16.69
CA PRO A 447 15.77 1.33 15.30
C PRO A 447 16.00 0.15 14.34
N GLU A 448 17.04 -0.65 14.55
CA GLU A 448 17.36 -1.81 13.70
C GLU A 448 16.28 -2.92 13.69
N TYR A 449 15.31 -2.88 14.62
CA TYR A 449 14.18 -3.82 14.67
C TYR A 449 12.84 -3.15 14.30
N ALA A 450 12.84 -1.90 13.82
CA ALA A 450 11.61 -1.18 13.46
C ALA A 450 10.80 -1.93 12.39
N ASP A 451 11.47 -2.41 11.34
CA ASP A 451 10.83 -3.21 10.30
C ASP A 451 10.23 -4.51 10.84
N LEU A 452 10.92 -5.18 11.79
CA LEU A 452 10.40 -6.40 12.41
C LEU A 452 9.08 -6.15 13.14
N ARG A 453 9.00 -5.05 13.90
CA ARG A 453 7.76 -4.66 14.60
C ARG A 453 6.65 -4.33 13.62
N ARG A 454 6.95 -3.57 12.56
CA ARG A 454 5.99 -3.24 11.48
C ARG A 454 5.43 -4.49 10.80
N VAL A 455 6.31 -5.43 10.47
CA VAL A 455 5.97 -6.71 9.85
C VAL A 455 5.15 -7.58 10.81
N TYR A 456 5.46 -7.58 12.11
CA TYR A 456 4.71 -8.30 13.15
C TYR A 456 3.30 -7.74 13.35
N VAL A 457 3.13 -6.42 13.45
CA VAL A 457 1.79 -5.81 13.58
C VAL A 457 0.91 -6.21 12.39
N SER A 458 1.47 -6.21 11.18
CA SER A 458 0.76 -6.64 9.97
C SER A 458 0.36 -8.12 10.03
N ARG A 459 1.14 -8.97 10.70
CA ARG A 459 0.82 -10.39 10.95
C ARG A 459 -0.37 -10.55 11.90
N VAL A 460 -0.51 -9.67 12.90
CA VAL A 460 -1.68 -9.64 13.81
C VAL A 460 -2.95 -9.33 13.03
N ALA A 461 -2.92 -8.30 12.18
CA ALA A 461 -4.03 -7.95 11.30
C ALA A 461 -4.41 -9.10 10.36
N ALA A 462 -3.42 -9.74 9.72
CA ALA A 462 -3.65 -10.86 8.80
C ALA A 462 -4.19 -12.11 9.52
N GLU A 463 -3.76 -12.39 10.76
CA GLU A 463 -4.30 -13.51 11.55
C GLU A 463 -5.79 -13.31 11.83
N TRP A 464 -6.15 -12.12 12.28
CA TRP A 464 -7.55 -11.81 12.54
C TRP A 464 -8.37 -11.94 11.27
N TYR A 465 -7.90 -11.39 10.14
CA TYR A 465 -8.59 -11.47 8.86
C TYR A 465 -8.77 -12.91 8.37
N ARG A 466 -7.75 -13.75 8.52
CA ARG A 466 -7.81 -15.19 8.25
C ARG A 466 -8.93 -15.86 9.06
N GLN A 467 -8.92 -15.69 10.38
CA GLN A 467 -9.95 -16.24 11.28
C GLN A 467 -11.36 -15.76 10.90
N ARG A 468 -11.50 -14.52 10.42
CA ARG A 468 -12.79 -13.97 9.94
C ARG A 468 -13.26 -14.68 8.68
N SER A 469 -12.35 -14.94 7.76
CA SER A 469 -12.62 -15.57 6.46
C SER A 469 -13.05 -17.04 6.60
N GLU A 470 -12.76 -17.69 7.72
CA GLU A 470 -13.27 -19.04 8.04
C GLU A 470 -14.77 -19.06 8.33
N THR A 471 -15.33 -17.94 8.81
CA THR A 471 -16.71 -17.89 9.33
C THR A 471 -17.66 -17.07 8.46
N LYS A 472 -17.14 -16.24 7.55
CA LYS A 472 -17.92 -15.44 6.63
C LYS A 472 -17.13 -15.09 5.37
N THR A 473 -17.85 -14.70 4.32
CA THR A 473 -17.25 -14.08 3.13
C THR A 473 -16.58 -12.76 3.50
N THR A 474 -15.32 -12.62 3.11
CA THR A 474 -14.52 -11.41 3.30
C THR A 474 -13.97 -10.93 1.95
N ALA A 475 -13.62 -9.64 1.85
CA ALA A 475 -13.13 -9.04 0.60
C ALA A 475 -11.88 -9.75 0.02
N TYR A 476 -11.02 -10.31 0.87
CA TYR A 476 -9.80 -11.04 0.49
C TYR A 476 -9.84 -12.52 0.84
N GLY A 477 -11.02 -13.09 1.06
CA GLY A 477 -11.17 -14.49 1.47
C GLY A 477 -10.51 -15.48 0.50
N GLU A 478 -10.52 -15.20 -0.80
CA GLU A 478 -9.89 -16.04 -1.83
C GLU A 478 -8.35 -16.04 -1.78
N LEU A 479 -7.74 -15.02 -1.16
CA LEU A 479 -6.30 -14.94 -1.02
C LEU A 479 -5.77 -15.82 0.11
N VAL A 480 -6.59 -16.04 1.14
CA VAL A 480 -6.22 -16.77 2.36
C VAL A 480 -5.69 -18.16 1.99
N ASP A 481 -4.46 -18.47 2.42
CA ASP A 481 -3.78 -19.75 2.18
C ASP A 481 -3.63 -20.17 0.71
N SER A 482 -3.80 -19.26 -0.25
CA SER A 482 -3.60 -19.52 -1.68
C SER A 482 -2.18 -20.01 -2.02
N GLY A 483 -1.20 -19.66 -1.19
CA GLY A 483 0.21 -20.02 -1.36
C GLY A 483 0.96 -19.20 -2.40
N ASP A 484 0.29 -18.24 -3.06
CA ASP A 484 0.88 -17.37 -4.07
C ASP A 484 1.24 -15.99 -3.51
N ALA A 485 2.52 -15.79 -3.23
CA ALA A 485 3.07 -14.51 -2.79
C ALA A 485 3.72 -13.70 -3.94
N SER A 486 3.52 -14.09 -5.20
CA SER A 486 4.20 -13.46 -6.35
C SER A 486 3.85 -11.99 -6.56
N ALA A 487 2.69 -11.56 -6.06
CA ALA A 487 2.26 -10.16 -6.09
C ALA A 487 2.98 -9.27 -5.05
N TRP A 488 3.66 -9.85 -4.06
CA TRP A 488 4.36 -9.15 -2.98
C TRP A 488 5.82 -9.62 -2.85
N PRO A 489 6.64 -9.48 -3.91
CA PRO A 489 8.05 -9.87 -3.86
C PRO A 489 8.83 -8.91 -2.96
N SER A 490 10.06 -9.29 -2.61
CA SER A 490 10.98 -8.35 -1.97
C SER A 490 11.31 -7.22 -2.93
N ARG A 491 11.20 -5.98 -2.43
CA ARG A 491 11.49 -4.76 -3.20
C ARG A 491 12.98 -4.55 -3.43
N VAL A 492 13.81 -5.22 -2.65
CA VAL A 492 15.27 -5.20 -2.80
C VAL A 492 15.76 -6.58 -3.20
N PRO A 493 16.74 -6.69 -4.13
CA PRO A 493 17.39 -7.96 -4.40
C PRO A 493 18.03 -8.50 -3.13
N TRP A 494 17.69 -9.73 -2.75
CA TRP A 494 18.30 -10.42 -1.62
C TRP A 494 18.33 -11.94 -1.85
N ASP A 495 19.17 -12.62 -1.09
CA ASP A 495 19.27 -14.08 -1.08
C ASP A 495 19.29 -14.56 0.38
N PRO A 496 18.32 -15.39 0.82
CA PRO A 496 18.36 -15.98 2.16
C PRO A 496 19.69 -16.69 2.47
N LYS A 497 20.34 -17.27 1.45
CA LYS A 497 21.62 -17.94 1.60
C LYS A 497 22.76 -16.96 1.90
N GLU A 498 22.69 -15.72 1.41
CA GLU A 498 23.66 -14.68 1.72
C GLU A 498 23.58 -14.30 3.21
N VAL A 499 22.37 -14.11 3.75
CA VAL A 499 22.17 -13.85 5.19
C VAL A 499 22.68 -15.02 6.04
N PHE A 500 22.38 -16.25 5.62
CA PHE A 500 22.92 -17.46 6.23
C PHE A 500 24.45 -17.51 6.19
N ASP A 501 25.07 -17.17 5.07
CA ASP A 501 26.53 -17.18 4.92
C ASP A 501 27.20 -16.09 5.75
N ARG A 502 26.58 -14.91 5.87
CA ARG A 502 27.03 -13.88 6.83
C ARG A 502 26.97 -14.39 8.26
N PHE A 503 25.91 -15.10 8.62
CA PHE A 503 25.81 -15.71 9.94
C PHE A 503 26.86 -16.80 10.13
N VAL A 504 27.02 -17.74 9.19
CA VAL A 504 28.02 -18.80 9.26
C VAL A 504 29.44 -18.24 9.33
N LYS A 505 29.70 -17.11 8.67
CA LYS A 505 30.98 -16.39 8.81
C LYS A 505 31.15 -15.83 10.22
N SER A 506 30.18 -15.07 10.74
CA SER A 506 30.20 -14.59 12.14
C SER A 506 30.36 -15.76 13.12
N TYR A 507 29.67 -16.86 12.87
CA TYR A 507 29.78 -18.10 13.63
C TYR A 507 31.22 -18.60 13.61
N LYS A 508 31.81 -18.90 12.44
CA LYS A 508 33.17 -19.46 12.32
C LYS A 508 34.27 -18.54 12.86
N ASP A 509 34.12 -17.23 12.67
CA ASP A 509 35.12 -16.24 13.10
C ASP A 509 34.91 -15.79 14.56
N GLY A 510 33.73 -16.09 15.12
CA GLY A 510 33.19 -15.55 16.37
C GLY A 510 32.56 -14.17 16.17
N GLU A 511 31.36 -13.94 16.75
CA GLU A 511 30.73 -12.61 16.74
C GLU A 511 31.65 -11.57 17.41
N PHE A 512 32.43 -12.03 18.39
CA PHE A 512 33.67 -11.39 18.82
C PHE A 512 34.70 -12.45 19.22
N ARG A 513 35.97 -12.04 19.17
CA ARG A 513 37.10 -12.84 19.64
C ARG A 513 37.95 -11.98 20.57
N VAL A 514 38.04 -12.39 21.84
CA VAL A 514 38.86 -11.71 22.84
C VAL A 514 39.93 -12.65 23.35
N GLU A 515 41.19 -12.22 23.24
CA GLU A 515 42.36 -12.94 23.73
C GLU A 515 42.99 -12.11 24.86
N ARG A 516 43.11 -12.70 26.05
CA ARG A 516 43.73 -12.05 27.23
C ARG A 516 44.80 -12.94 27.84
N THR A 517 45.90 -12.35 28.29
CA THR A 517 46.94 -13.05 29.06
C THR A 517 46.63 -12.88 30.54
N THR A 518 46.56 -13.97 31.30
CA THR A 518 46.39 -13.94 32.76
C THR A 518 47.69 -13.59 33.47
N ARG A 519 47.62 -13.24 34.76
CA ARG A 519 48.82 -12.97 35.58
C ARG A 519 49.78 -14.16 35.68
N GLU A 520 49.32 -15.37 35.39
CA GLU A 520 50.11 -16.60 35.38
C GLU A 520 50.77 -16.89 34.01
N GLY A 521 50.58 -16.01 33.02
CA GLY A 521 51.12 -16.18 31.66
C GLY A 521 50.26 -17.05 30.74
N ASN A 522 49.12 -17.57 31.22
CA ASN A 522 48.19 -18.35 30.41
C ASN A 522 47.36 -17.44 29.50
N ARG A 523 47.06 -17.89 28.28
CA ARG A 523 46.11 -17.21 27.37
C ARG A 523 44.70 -17.73 27.63
N VAL A 524 43.76 -16.81 27.91
CA VAL A 524 42.32 -17.09 27.90
C VAL A 524 41.78 -16.57 26.57
N LEU A 525 41.22 -17.49 25.77
CA LEU A 525 40.51 -17.19 24.54
C LEU A 525 39.00 -17.33 24.79
N THR A 526 38.26 -16.24 24.63
CA THR A 526 36.80 -16.27 24.66
C THR A 526 36.28 -16.08 23.24
N GLN A 527 35.61 -17.12 22.73
CA GLN A 527 34.86 -17.10 21.47
C GLN A 527 33.38 -17.30 21.77
N LEU A 528 32.54 -16.51 21.10
CA LEU A 528 31.10 -16.56 21.27
C LEU A 528 30.40 -17.05 20.01
N TYR A 529 29.49 -17.99 20.21
CA TYR A 529 28.54 -18.49 19.21
C TYR A 529 27.11 -18.33 19.76
N VAL A 530 26.25 -17.59 19.05
CA VAL A 530 24.84 -17.34 19.42
C VAL A 530 23.95 -17.97 18.37
N TYR A 531 22.89 -18.64 18.79
CA TYR A 531 21.98 -19.41 17.93
C TYR A 531 20.54 -18.93 18.12
N GLY A 532 19.64 -19.26 17.19
CA GLY A 532 18.25 -18.80 17.32
C GLY A 532 17.46 -18.66 16.02
N GLY A 533 16.24 -18.14 16.14
CA GLY A 533 15.34 -17.85 15.03
C GLY A 533 14.35 -16.70 15.31
N VAL A 534 13.50 -16.40 14.34
CA VAL A 534 12.22 -15.69 14.54
C VAL A 534 11.11 -16.68 14.24
N ASP A 535 10.10 -16.76 15.11
CA ASP A 535 8.96 -17.66 14.93
C ASP A 535 7.64 -16.92 15.18
N PHE A 536 6.94 -16.62 14.08
CA PHE A 536 5.64 -15.94 14.04
C PHE A 536 4.50 -16.89 13.64
N THR A 537 4.70 -18.21 13.81
CA THR A 537 3.71 -19.24 13.48
C THR A 537 2.43 -19.07 14.30
N ASN A 538 2.55 -18.67 15.58
CA ASN A 538 1.43 -18.48 16.49
C ASN A 538 1.27 -17.01 16.89
N ILE A 539 0.03 -16.50 16.88
CA ILE A 539 -0.29 -15.11 17.20
C ILE A 539 -1.32 -15.08 18.34
N PRO A 540 -0.86 -15.08 19.60
CA PRO A 540 -1.76 -14.88 20.74
C PRO A 540 -2.29 -13.43 20.75
N LYS A 541 -3.53 -13.24 21.24
CA LYS A 541 -4.16 -11.93 21.37
C LYS A 541 -5.01 -11.85 22.64
N ASP A 542 -5.00 -10.68 23.27
CA ASP A 542 -5.88 -10.30 24.37
C ASP A 542 -6.96 -9.35 23.85
N LEU A 543 -8.22 -9.68 24.12
CA LEU A 543 -9.39 -8.93 23.63
C LEU A 543 -9.85 -7.93 24.69
N LEU A 544 -9.78 -6.65 24.37
CA LEU A 544 -10.37 -5.61 25.21
C LEU A 544 -11.89 -5.55 25.03
N SER A 545 -12.59 -5.42 26.15
CA SER A 545 -14.01 -5.05 26.15
C SER A 545 -14.21 -3.63 25.61
N GLY A 546 -15.43 -3.31 25.17
CA GLY A 546 -15.77 -1.95 24.74
C GLY A 546 -15.57 -0.90 25.84
N ALA A 547 -15.77 -1.27 27.11
CA ALA A 547 -15.58 -0.37 28.25
C ALA A 547 -14.08 -0.12 28.53
N GLU A 548 -13.24 -1.15 28.50
CA GLU A 548 -11.79 -1.01 28.65
C GLU A 548 -11.19 -0.21 27.49
N PHE A 549 -11.64 -0.48 26.27
CA PHE A 549 -11.24 0.27 25.08
C PHE A 549 -11.62 1.75 25.17
N ALA A 550 -12.87 2.06 25.56
CA ALA A 550 -13.30 3.45 25.73
C ALA A 550 -12.57 4.17 26.88
N ASN A 551 -12.11 3.43 27.90
CA ASN A 551 -11.33 3.99 28.99
C ASN A 551 -9.86 4.25 28.59
N ASP A 552 -9.21 3.32 27.88
CA ASP A 552 -7.81 3.48 27.46
C ASP A 552 -7.66 4.42 26.24
N ARG A 553 -8.57 4.29 25.26
CA ARG A 553 -8.53 4.95 23.94
C ARG A 553 -9.87 5.64 23.59
N PRO A 554 -10.34 6.62 24.39
CA PRO A 554 -11.70 7.18 24.28
C PRO A 554 -12.05 7.81 22.93
N THR A 555 -11.06 8.35 22.21
CA THR A 555 -11.26 9.06 20.93
C THR A 555 -10.82 8.24 19.72
N LEU A 556 -10.35 7.01 19.90
CA LEU A 556 -9.68 6.28 18.82
C LEU A 556 -10.63 5.86 17.70
N ASP A 557 -11.86 5.43 18.02
CA ASP A 557 -12.87 5.10 16.98
C ASP A 557 -13.13 6.31 16.06
N THR A 558 -13.37 7.49 16.62
CA THR A 558 -13.58 8.71 15.82
C THR A 558 -12.30 9.13 15.09
N THR A 559 -11.14 9.01 15.73
CA THR A 559 -9.83 9.35 15.14
C THR A 559 -9.56 8.51 13.90
N VAL A 560 -9.80 7.19 13.96
CA VAL A 560 -9.62 6.29 12.83
C VAL A 560 -10.58 6.63 11.69
N ARG A 561 -11.86 6.90 11.98
CA ARG A 561 -12.83 7.27 10.95
C ARG A 561 -12.46 8.54 10.22
N ASP A 562 -12.01 9.55 10.95
CA ASP A 562 -11.51 10.81 10.37
C ASP A 562 -10.20 10.57 9.58
N ALA A 563 -9.34 9.68 10.09
CA ALA A 563 -8.10 9.25 9.45
C ALA A 563 -8.32 8.59 8.08
N LEU A 564 -9.48 8.00 7.83
CA LEU A 564 -9.82 7.43 6.51
C LEU A 564 -10.03 8.51 5.43
N VAL A 565 -10.03 9.79 5.79
CA VAL A 565 -10.23 10.93 4.86
C VAL A 565 -9.05 11.89 4.90
N LYS A 566 -8.50 12.17 6.09
CA LYS A 566 -7.41 13.13 6.29
C LYS A 566 -6.49 12.71 7.44
N PRO A 567 -5.21 13.10 7.44
CA PRO A 567 -4.32 12.83 8.56
C PRO A 567 -4.92 13.35 9.88
N THR A 568 -5.01 12.50 10.90
CA THR A 568 -5.71 12.85 12.14
C THR A 568 -4.88 12.45 13.36
N THR A 569 -4.61 13.42 14.25
CA THR A 569 -3.86 13.19 15.49
C THR A 569 -4.77 12.61 16.57
N GLU A 570 -4.32 11.55 17.23
CA GLU A 570 -4.98 11.00 18.41
C GLU A 570 -4.69 11.87 19.65
N ALA A 571 -5.74 12.46 20.21
CA ALA A 571 -5.64 13.36 21.34
C ALA A 571 -4.92 12.72 22.54
N GLY A 572 -3.83 13.35 23.00
CA GLY A 572 -3.10 12.94 24.21
C GLY A 572 -2.24 11.70 24.08
N LYS A 573 -2.14 11.08 22.90
CA LYS A 573 -1.32 9.87 22.67
C LYS A 573 -0.04 10.12 21.87
N GLY A 574 0.11 11.30 21.27
CA GLY A 574 1.30 11.65 20.49
C GLY A 574 1.43 10.81 19.20
N ALA A 575 0.31 10.37 18.65
CA ALA A 575 0.25 9.54 17.46
C ALA A 575 -0.64 10.21 16.40
N MET A 576 -0.26 10.06 15.14
CA MET A 576 -1.06 10.45 13.98
C MET A 576 -1.55 9.20 13.27
N TRP A 577 -2.80 9.26 12.79
CA TRP A 577 -3.46 8.19 12.09
C TRP A 577 -3.66 8.56 10.62
N LEU A 578 -3.35 7.60 9.78
CA LEU A 578 -3.28 7.72 8.34
C LEU A 578 -4.07 6.56 7.71
N GLY A 579 -5.31 6.79 7.28
CA GLY A 579 -6.21 5.79 6.74
C GLY A 579 -6.53 5.88 5.25
N GLY A 580 -7.01 4.74 4.74
CA GLY A 580 -7.48 4.57 3.37
C GLY A 580 -8.54 3.49 3.26
N ARG A 581 -9.09 3.32 2.06
CA ARG A 581 -10.04 2.25 1.74
C ARG A 581 -9.66 1.55 0.45
N SER A 582 -9.90 0.25 0.38
CA SER A 582 -9.98 -0.50 -0.85
C SER A 582 -11.44 -0.75 -1.22
N THR A 583 -11.72 -0.85 -2.50
CA THR A 583 -13.05 -1.14 -3.05
C THR A 583 -12.94 -1.97 -4.33
N GLU A 584 -13.85 -2.90 -4.55
CA GLU A 584 -13.96 -3.67 -5.82
C GLU A 584 -14.10 -2.77 -7.05
N ARG A 585 -14.71 -1.60 -6.90
CA ARG A 585 -14.87 -0.62 -7.99
C ARG A 585 -14.29 0.71 -7.57
N PRO A 586 -13.74 1.50 -8.49
CA PRO A 586 -13.38 2.90 -8.21
C PRO A 586 -14.60 3.64 -7.64
N LEU A 587 -14.41 4.46 -6.60
CA LEU A 587 -15.50 5.25 -5.97
C LEU A 587 -16.23 6.18 -6.97
N SER A 588 -15.59 6.48 -8.08
CA SER A 588 -16.14 7.26 -9.19
C SER A 588 -17.06 6.50 -10.14
N SER A 589 -17.20 5.18 -9.96
CA SER A 589 -18.12 4.38 -10.76
C SER A 589 -19.56 4.70 -10.33
N PRO A 590 -20.49 5.01 -11.26
CA PRO A 590 -21.88 5.22 -10.90
C PRO A 590 -22.40 4.00 -10.11
N HIS A 591 -23.12 4.26 -9.02
CA HIS A 591 -23.72 3.19 -8.22
C HIS A 591 -24.59 2.33 -9.15
N PRO A 592 -24.53 0.99 -9.06
CA PRO A 592 -25.44 0.16 -9.81
C PRO A 592 -26.86 0.56 -9.41
N MET A 593 -27.65 1.03 -10.38
CA MET A 593 -29.08 1.25 -10.17
C MET A 593 -29.64 -0.04 -9.57
N PRO A 594 -30.43 0.03 -8.47
CA PRO A 594 -31.02 -1.16 -7.90
C PRO A 594 -31.74 -1.91 -9.03
N GLY A 595 -31.38 -3.19 -9.21
CA GLY A 595 -31.93 -3.99 -10.30
C GLY A 595 -33.45 -3.87 -10.29
N SER A 596 -34.04 -3.56 -11.45
CA SER A 596 -35.49 -3.39 -11.54
C SER A 596 -36.19 -4.60 -10.90
N PRO A 597 -37.15 -4.40 -9.99
CA PRO A 597 -37.92 -5.50 -9.41
C PRO A 597 -38.55 -6.40 -10.49
N LEU A 598 -38.81 -5.83 -11.67
CA LEU A 598 -39.35 -6.51 -12.85
C LEU A 598 -38.37 -7.52 -13.48
N GLY A 599 -37.08 -7.47 -13.14
CA GLY A 599 -36.08 -8.45 -13.57
C GLY A 599 -35.97 -9.68 -12.65
N ASN A 600 -36.57 -9.63 -11.45
CA ASN A 600 -36.51 -10.72 -10.48
C ASN A 600 -37.79 -11.58 -10.55
N PRO A 601 -37.73 -12.88 -10.93
CA PRO A 601 -38.91 -13.73 -11.01
C PRO A 601 -39.67 -13.86 -9.68
N LEU A 602 -38.99 -13.73 -8.54
CA LEU A 602 -39.62 -13.73 -7.21
C LEU A 602 -40.57 -12.54 -7.00
N PHE A 603 -40.33 -11.40 -7.65
CA PHE A 603 -41.21 -10.24 -7.54
C PHE A 603 -42.61 -10.54 -8.08
N TYR A 604 -42.71 -11.19 -9.24
CA TYR A 604 -43.99 -11.59 -9.81
C TYR A 604 -44.70 -12.65 -8.96
N VAL A 605 -43.96 -13.59 -8.38
CA VAL A 605 -44.52 -14.58 -7.45
C VAL A 605 -45.14 -13.88 -6.24
N LEU A 606 -44.42 -12.95 -5.62
CA LEU A 606 -44.88 -12.20 -4.45
C LEU A 606 -45.99 -11.19 -4.77
N ALA A 607 -46.02 -10.62 -5.97
CA ALA A 607 -47.06 -9.70 -6.41
C ALA A 607 -48.36 -10.42 -6.81
N VAL A 608 -48.27 -11.61 -7.41
CA VAL A 608 -49.42 -12.35 -7.95
C VAL A 608 -50.07 -13.24 -6.89
N LEU A 609 -49.31 -13.78 -5.93
CA LEU A 609 -49.83 -14.64 -4.86
C LEU A 609 -50.99 -14.01 -4.05
N PRO A 610 -50.89 -12.74 -3.58
CA PRO A 610 -51.99 -12.10 -2.85
C PRO A 610 -53.24 -11.95 -3.71
N VAL A 611 -53.09 -11.62 -4.99
CA VAL A 611 -54.20 -11.43 -5.93
C VAL A 611 -54.90 -12.75 -6.22
N LEU A 612 -54.15 -13.82 -6.48
CA LEU A 612 -54.69 -15.17 -6.65
C LEU A 612 -55.39 -15.66 -5.37
N THR A 613 -54.82 -15.38 -4.20
CA THR A 613 -55.42 -15.73 -2.91
C THR A 613 -56.73 -14.96 -2.69
N TRP A 614 -56.78 -13.68 -3.08
CA TRP A 614 -57.98 -12.88 -2.97
C TRP A 614 -59.09 -13.33 -3.95
N LEU A 615 -58.73 -13.67 -5.19
CA LEU A 615 -59.66 -14.18 -6.19
C LEU A 615 -60.21 -15.57 -5.84
N THR A 616 -59.36 -16.46 -5.30
CA THR A 616 -59.79 -17.80 -4.87
C THR A 616 -60.71 -17.73 -3.64
N ILE A 617 -60.36 -16.93 -2.63
CA ILE A 617 -61.22 -16.70 -1.46
C ILE A 617 -62.53 -16.01 -1.86
N GLY A 618 -62.46 -14.96 -2.70
CA GLY A 618 -63.64 -14.24 -3.19
C GLY A 618 -64.56 -15.13 -4.02
N GLY A 619 -64.00 -15.95 -4.92
CA GLY A 619 -64.73 -16.95 -5.70
C GLY A 619 -65.39 -18.01 -4.81
N TYR A 620 -64.67 -18.53 -3.82
CA TYR A 620 -65.22 -19.48 -2.85
C TYR A 620 -66.40 -18.89 -2.06
N LEU A 621 -66.28 -17.64 -1.59
CA LEU A 621 -67.35 -16.96 -0.86
C LEU A 621 -68.57 -16.68 -1.74
N LEU A 622 -68.37 -16.34 -3.02
CA LEU A 622 -69.46 -16.16 -4.00
C LEU A 622 -70.21 -17.46 -4.29
N ILE A 623 -69.47 -18.57 -4.46
CA ILE A 623 -70.07 -19.90 -4.64
C ILE A 623 -70.86 -20.30 -3.39
N ARG A 624 -70.28 -20.13 -2.20
CA ARG A 624 -70.95 -20.42 -0.92
C ARG A 624 -72.21 -19.58 -0.70
N ARG A 625 -72.26 -18.35 -1.20
CA ARG A 625 -73.43 -17.47 -1.11
C ARG A 625 -74.56 -17.92 -2.04
N ARG A 626 -74.24 -18.50 -3.20
CA ARG A 626 -75.22 -19.04 -4.16
C ARG A 626 -75.80 -20.40 -3.75
N THR A 627 -75.09 -21.16 -2.90
CA THR A 627 -75.53 -22.48 -2.43
C THR A 627 -76.23 -22.47 -1.06
N ARG A 628 -76.55 -21.30 -0.49
CA ARG A 628 -77.36 -21.22 0.74
C ARG A 628 -78.85 -21.42 0.39
N PRO A 629 -79.53 -22.46 0.91
CA PRO A 629 -80.99 -22.58 0.78
C PRO A 629 -81.69 -21.46 1.55
N ALA A 630 -82.79 -20.94 1.00
CA ALA A 630 -83.62 -19.92 1.62
C ALA A 630 -84.16 -20.40 2.99
N ALA A 631 -84.03 -19.57 4.02
CA ALA A 631 -84.59 -19.83 5.33
C ALA A 631 -86.11 -19.61 5.32
N THR A 632 -86.86 -20.60 5.80
CA THR A 632 -88.31 -20.60 5.97
C THR A 632 -88.74 -19.56 7.03
N PRO A 633 -89.84 -18.80 6.84
CA PRO A 633 -90.27 -17.78 7.80
C PRO A 633 -90.94 -18.42 9.03
N SER A 634 -90.52 -18.03 10.24
CA SER A 634 -91.17 -18.40 11.49
C SER A 634 -92.34 -17.47 11.82
N ALA A 635 -93.47 -18.05 12.23
CA ALA A 635 -94.67 -17.37 12.69
C ALA A 635 -94.42 -16.46 13.91
N GLY A 636 -95.05 -15.28 13.94
CA GLY A 636 -94.89 -14.27 14.98
C GLY A 636 -95.77 -14.45 16.22
N PRO A 637 -95.58 -13.64 17.28
CA PRO A 637 -96.54 -13.48 18.34
C PRO A 637 -97.54 -12.33 18.07
N ALA A 638 -98.76 -12.54 18.57
CA ALA A 638 -99.97 -11.73 18.39
C ALA A 638 -99.92 -10.33 19.05
N PRO A 639 -100.80 -9.39 18.64
CA PRO A 639 -100.72 -7.98 19.04
C PRO A 639 -101.46 -7.68 20.35
N THR A 640 -100.95 -6.71 21.10
CA THR A 640 -101.66 -6.03 22.19
C THR A 640 -101.95 -4.58 21.79
N THR A 641 -103.21 -4.18 21.88
CA THR A 641 -103.68 -2.80 21.72
C THR A 641 -104.24 -2.31 23.06
N PRO A 642 -103.98 -1.06 23.49
CA PRO A 642 -104.71 -0.45 24.59
C PRO A 642 -105.68 0.67 24.15
N ALA A 643 -106.66 0.91 25.04
CA ALA A 643 -107.72 1.95 25.08
C ALA A 643 -109.03 1.68 24.30
N GLY A 644 -110.22 1.76 24.94
CA GLY A 644 -110.48 2.21 26.31
C GLY A 644 -111.91 2.03 26.83
N GLN A 645 -112.04 2.00 28.16
CA GLN A 645 -112.64 3.02 29.02
C GLN A 645 -112.09 2.83 30.43
#